data_AF-A0A1D8AVM1-F1
#
_entry.id   AF-A0A1D8AVM1-F1
#
_cell.length_a   1.000
_cell.length_b   1.000
_cell.length_c   1.000
_cell.angle_alpha   90.00
_cell.angle_beta   90.00
_cell.angle_gamma   90.00
#
_symmetry.space_group_name_H-M   'P 1'
#
loop_
_entity.id
_entity.type
_entity.pdbx_description
1 polymer ?
#
loop_
_entity_poly.entity_id
_entity_poly.type
_entity_poly.pdbx_seq_one_letter_code
_entity_poly.pdbx_strand_id
1 'polypeptide(L)'
;MTPALRNRLWLAAALTLTAAKLWLSRGPGVYAIGSAGHDDRLFLELARHLVAGEWLGPYHELTLAKGPFYPLFIAASFLIGLPLFLAQHAFYAAACGAFVRALRPAVTAAGARFAIFALLLWNPMTFDGPSMGRVLRQHVYGPLALLILAGLIALYLRRSEPSRHQRPWAILTGLAAAAFYLTREEVVWLAPSVLLLAAAYVAGCARLDRIALRRAAGGLGTAILAAALPVLAVCTLNRTHYGWFGTSEFHATEFKAAYGAMLRVHVGPERPFVPVSREAREAMAAISPAFAELQHQFDAGLAAGWAGSSSFLTGLPAEEGQIGGGWMIWAVREATAKAGHAASAADALAFYDRLARELNAAADSGRLPAGPPRHGFVPPWRDAQTPAFVRATRDFADFVIRFSRFGARPPPSTGSAEELQLFRDLTRERLSPPAGELDVVGAKRYLLNVAKTDTLHAIGKALRPVLTGLFWLAQLGALVRLGWLVLHRRWTFPFTVAAAAWGAVAASVLMHAMIEASSFPVHTISSFAPVYPLVLVFISAMAWEAASLWSGRGAPAAPAAIPPAGAPEPESESRATRALPWLAGLAALAPFLIWHREFRELFWFGDDFFLLDQLAQMGLWQWTTLVFAENFVPLFKVLWGGAALGFGGSYAAMLWLLWLTHAANTVVLGRLLQRAGFPLLATAPTLLVFALTPANLETLGWSVQWSAVLATSFLLLACVWHERHRTDTAMFAWRRHLPLFLLAAASACSFSRGVLTGAVLSLGLLLPALLSGQIRRLLPALPGALFCLLPAIAVALVIKLNSSGNHQQLAGHWGDILEFGATYFLLNPGHALTGGSSLHPAVLLLLAAGKLAVLAGALGLARGRMLHLLLLLLAYDLGNAVLVGIGRHHTGFLAALSSRYQYSSLLATLPFAGLLLAAGLAQLPGLRLRQGLAAVLLLLIAGLCLRGWPSALADFTGWRGTELRQLIAAPATSDPAARVPALEFMHIERAKALQRAYHLH
;
A
#
# COMPACT_ATOMS: atom_id res chain seq x y z
N MET A 1 -1.88 22.64 -12.94
CA MET A 1 -1.41 22.66 -11.54
C MET A 1 -0.02 23.27 -11.49
N THR A 2 0.22 24.20 -10.56
CA THR A 2 1.58 24.75 -10.34
C THR A 2 2.52 23.67 -9.77
N PRO A 3 3.84 23.77 -9.99
CA PRO A 3 4.82 22.86 -9.37
C PRO A 3 4.70 22.81 -7.84
N ALA A 4 4.39 23.95 -7.21
CA ALA A 4 4.18 24.06 -5.77
C ALA A 4 2.97 23.23 -5.30
N LEU A 5 1.83 23.33 -5.99
CA LEU A 5 0.64 22.55 -5.68
C LEU A 5 0.89 21.04 -5.86
N ARG A 6 1.60 20.65 -6.93
CA ARG A 6 2.00 19.25 -7.15
C ARG A 6 2.88 18.72 -6.02
N ASN A 7 3.84 19.50 -5.55
CA ASN A 7 4.70 19.11 -4.44
C ASN A 7 3.92 18.95 -3.13
N ARG A 8 2.96 19.84 -2.86
CA ARG A 8 2.08 19.75 -1.68
C ARG A 8 1.21 18.50 -1.72
N LEU A 9 0.66 18.14 -2.88
CA LEU A 9 -0.13 16.90 -3.03
C LEU A 9 0.70 15.65 -2.77
N TRP A 10 1.92 15.55 -3.30
CA TRP A 10 2.79 14.40 -3.03
C TRP A 10 3.26 14.34 -1.57
N LEU A 11 3.46 15.50 -0.92
CA LEU A 11 3.74 15.55 0.50
C LEU A 11 2.53 15.07 1.32
N ALA A 12 1.33 15.54 0.99
CA ALA A 12 0.10 15.07 1.63
C ALA A 12 -0.08 13.56 1.44
N ALA A 13 0.17 13.04 0.24
CA ALA A 13 0.13 11.60 -0.03
C ALA A 13 1.16 10.84 0.82
N ALA A 14 2.38 11.34 0.98
CA ALA A 14 3.39 10.74 1.85
C ALA A 14 2.93 10.70 3.31
N LEU A 15 2.38 11.81 3.83
CA LEU A 15 1.88 11.89 5.20
C LEU A 15 0.70 10.95 5.44
N THR A 16 -0.26 10.89 4.52
CA THR A 16 -1.39 9.94 4.59
C THR A 16 -0.89 8.50 4.57
N LEU A 17 0.10 8.20 3.73
CA LEU A 17 0.69 6.86 3.63
C LEU A 17 1.43 6.46 4.93
N THR A 18 2.13 7.40 5.57
CA THR A 18 2.74 7.20 6.88
C THR A 18 1.68 6.98 7.95
N ALA A 19 0.65 7.83 8.02
CA ALA A 19 -0.45 7.67 8.97
C ALA A 19 -1.15 6.31 8.83
N ALA A 20 -1.37 5.85 7.58
CA ALA A 20 -1.93 4.53 7.31
C ALA A 20 -1.03 3.40 7.83
N LYS A 21 0.29 3.45 7.57
CA LYS A 21 1.25 2.45 8.10
C LYS A 21 1.24 2.45 9.63
N LEU A 22 1.31 3.62 10.27
CA LEU A 22 1.30 3.74 11.72
C LEU A 22 -0.01 3.20 12.31
N TRP A 23 -1.17 3.53 11.73
CA TRP A 23 -2.46 3.04 12.22
C TRP A 23 -2.65 1.53 12.07
N LEU A 24 -2.14 0.95 10.97
CA LEU A 24 -2.19 -0.49 10.70
C LEU A 24 -1.23 -1.28 11.60
N SER A 25 -0.01 -0.77 11.85
CA SER A 25 0.99 -1.42 12.72
C SER A 25 0.60 -1.46 14.19
N ARG A 26 -0.43 -0.71 14.62
CA ARG A 26 -1.07 -0.88 15.94
C ARG A 26 -2.05 -2.05 16.01
N GLY A 27 -2.31 -2.73 14.88
CA GLY A 27 -3.16 -3.90 14.80
C GLY A 27 -2.54 -5.10 15.50
N PRO A 28 -1.36 -5.58 15.05
CA PRO A 28 -0.63 -6.69 15.70
C PRO A 28 -0.30 -6.39 17.18
N GLY A 29 -0.30 -7.44 18.00
CA GLY A 29 0.23 -7.37 19.37
C GLY A 29 1.75 -7.55 19.40
N VAL A 30 2.39 -7.11 20.47
CA VAL A 30 3.82 -7.35 20.72
C VAL A 30 4.00 -8.80 21.16
N TYR A 31 4.89 -9.50 20.48
CA TYR A 31 5.31 -10.84 20.88
C TYR A 31 6.37 -10.72 21.98
N ALA A 32 5.94 -10.88 23.23
CA ALA A 32 6.82 -10.85 24.39
C ALA A 32 7.30 -12.26 24.77
N ILE A 33 8.59 -12.39 25.08
CA ILE A 33 9.20 -13.63 25.58
C ILE A 33 9.79 -13.30 26.96
N GLY A 34 9.04 -13.56 28.02
CA GLY A 34 9.39 -13.22 29.40
C GLY A 34 10.69 -13.84 29.88
N SER A 35 10.96 -15.09 29.46
CA SER A 35 12.19 -15.82 29.82
C SER A 35 13.42 -15.42 28.99
N ALA A 36 13.31 -14.50 28.02
CA ALA A 36 14.43 -14.09 27.16
C ALA A 36 15.41 -13.14 27.87
N GLY A 37 16.03 -13.61 28.96
CA GLY A 37 16.91 -12.84 29.85
C GLY A 37 18.20 -12.32 29.20
N HIS A 38 18.58 -12.81 28.02
CA HIS A 38 19.74 -12.33 27.27
C HIS A 38 19.37 -11.38 26.12
N ASP A 39 18.08 -11.24 25.78
CA ASP A 39 17.59 -10.47 24.63
C ASP A 39 16.48 -9.49 25.06
N ASP A 40 15.22 -9.84 24.81
CA ASP A 40 14.05 -8.95 24.94
C ASP A 40 13.94 -8.39 26.36
N ARG A 41 14.04 -9.27 27.37
CA ARG A 41 13.95 -8.90 28.78
C ARG A 41 15.15 -8.07 29.22
N LEU A 42 16.36 -8.41 28.78
CA LEU A 42 17.57 -7.64 29.09
C LEU A 42 17.43 -6.17 28.66
N PHE A 43 16.96 -5.91 27.44
CA PHE A 43 16.82 -4.53 26.98
C PHE A 43 15.80 -3.73 27.79
N LEU A 44 14.74 -4.38 28.29
CA LEU A 44 13.75 -3.76 29.16
C LEU A 44 14.29 -3.54 30.58
N GLU A 45 15.03 -4.48 31.14
CA GLU A 45 15.67 -4.34 32.45
C GLU A 45 16.69 -3.19 32.46
N LEU A 46 17.55 -3.10 31.42
CA LEU A 46 18.47 -1.98 31.25
C LEU A 46 17.72 -0.65 31.09
N ALA A 47 16.62 -0.64 30.33
CA ALA A 47 15.79 0.56 30.19
C ALA A 47 15.09 0.95 31.50
N ARG A 48 14.70 -0.01 32.34
CA ARG A 48 14.13 0.23 33.67
C ARG A 48 15.11 1.01 34.56
N HIS A 49 16.37 0.59 34.58
CA HIS A 49 17.42 1.29 35.34
C HIS A 49 17.67 2.70 34.79
N LEU A 50 17.69 2.88 33.47
CA LEU A 50 17.78 4.20 32.85
C LEU A 50 16.63 5.14 33.25
N VAL A 51 15.39 4.62 33.29
CA VAL A 51 14.22 5.37 33.75
C VAL A 51 14.31 5.73 35.24
N ALA A 52 14.90 4.86 36.05
CA ALA A 52 15.14 5.10 37.47
C ALA A 52 16.34 6.05 37.75
N GLY A 53 17.10 6.45 36.72
CA GLY A 53 18.31 7.26 36.88
C GLY A 53 19.57 6.47 37.25
N GLU A 54 19.51 5.14 37.20
CA GLU A 54 20.58 4.23 37.63
C GLU A 54 21.45 3.73 36.46
N TRP A 55 21.87 4.60 35.54
CA TRP A 55 22.59 4.24 34.29
C TRP A 55 22.13 2.88 33.69
N LEU A 56 22.95 1.81 33.71
CA LEU A 56 22.58 0.47 33.24
C LEU A 56 22.33 -0.55 34.38
N GLY A 57 22.15 -0.06 35.60
CA GLY A 57 21.94 -0.85 36.81
C GLY A 57 23.25 -1.29 37.48
N PRO A 58 23.15 -2.12 38.54
CA PRO A 58 24.30 -2.78 39.15
C PRO A 58 25.08 -3.60 38.12
N TYR A 59 26.39 -3.73 38.32
CA TYR A 59 27.22 -4.55 37.44
C TYR A 59 27.01 -6.04 37.71
N HIS A 60 26.81 -6.81 36.63
CA HIS A 60 26.78 -8.28 36.60
C HIS A 60 27.17 -8.78 35.20
N GLU A 61 27.12 -10.09 34.97
CA GLU A 61 27.57 -10.73 33.73
C GLU A 61 26.87 -10.24 32.45
N LEU A 62 25.67 -9.65 32.53
CA LEU A 62 24.95 -9.09 31.37
C LEU A 62 25.11 -7.57 31.23
N THR A 63 25.64 -6.87 32.23
CA THR A 63 25.96 -5.44 32.12
C THR A 63 27.08 -5.25 31.11
N LEU A 64 26.96 -4.22 30.25
CA LEU A 64 27.90 -3.93 29.15
C LEU A 64 28.06 -5.06 28.11
N ALA A 65 27.27 -6.14 28.19
CA ALA A 65 27.27 -7.20 27.20
C ALA A 65 26.67 -6.77 25.85
N LYS A 66 25.80 -5.74 25.86
CA LYS A 66 25.18 -5.18 24.66
C LYS A 66 25.22 -3.66 24.64
N GLY A 67 25.25 -3.10 23.43
CA GLY A 67 25.24 -1.66 23.24
C GLY A 67 24.03 -0.95 23.90
N PRO A 68 24.22 0.21 24.56
CA PRO A 68 23.19 0.86 25.38
C PRO A 68 22.16 1.67 24.58
N PHE A 69 22.34 1.88 23.27
CA PHE A 69 21.47 2.79 22.52
C PHE A 69 20.01 2.33 22.46
N TYR A 70 19.75 1.02 22.32
CA TYR A 70 18.37 0.53 22.28
C TYR A 70 17.65 0.64 23.64
N PRO A 71 18.27 0.27 24.78
CA PRO A 71 17.74 0.63 26.11
C PRO A 71 17.47 2.13 26.29
N LEU A 72 18.40 2.99 25.84
CA LEU A 72 18.21 4.46 25.86
C LEU A 72 17.01 4.89 25.01
N PHE A 73 16.80 4.27 23.84
CA PHE A 73 15.64 4.52 22.99
C PHE A 73 14.33 4.08 23.67
N ILE A 74 14.32 2.93 24.34
CA ILE A 74 13.16 2.45 25.11
C ILE A 74 12.84 3.43 26.24
N ALA A 75 13.84 3.79 27.05
CA ALA A 75 13.69 4.74 28.15
C ALA A 75 13.16 6.10 27.65
N ALA A 76 13.72 6.62 26.55
CA ALA A 76 13.24 7.86 25.94
C ALA A 76 11.78 7.75 25.47
N SER A 77 11.38 6.63 24.83
CA SER A 77 9.99 6.39 24.43
C SER A 77 9.04 6.40 25.63
N PHE A 78 9.44 5.72 26.71
CA PHE A 78 8.68 5.66 27.95
C PHE A 78 8.52 7.04 28.60
N LEU A 79 9.63 7.79 28.76
CA LEU A 79 9.62 9.13 29.36
C LEU A 79 8.77 10.13 28.56
N ILE A 80 8.77 10.03 27.23
CA ILE A 80 8.00 10.95 26.36
C ILE A 80 6.50 10.66 26.37
N GLY A 81 6.06 9.46 26.73
CA GLY A 81 4.63 9.12 26.61
C GLY A 81 4.29 8.05 25.57
N LEU A 82 5.24 7.67 24.72
CA LEU A 82 4.93 6.97 23.46
C LEU A 82 5.04 5.44 23.61
N PRO A 83 4.07 4.68 23.07
CA PRO A 83 4.23 3.24 22.88
C PRO A 83 5.48 2.92 22.06
N LEU A 84 6.27 1.95 22.50
CA LEU A 84 7.59 1.68 21.95
C LEU A 84 7.57 1.38 20.44
N PHE A 85 6.63 0.55 19.97
CA PHE A 85 6.59 0.17 18.56
C PHE A 85 6.09 1.31 17.68
N LEU A 86 5.22 2.17 18.22
CA LEU A 86 4.87 3.42 17.56
C LEU A 86 6.11 4.31 17.37
N ALA A 87 6.94 4.45 18.41
CA ALA A 87 8.18 5.22 18.33
C ALA A 87 9.17 4.63 17.32
N GLN A 88 9.34 3.30 17.31
CA GLN A 88 10.19 2.58 16.34
C GLN A 88 9.72 2.79 14.89
N HIS A 89 8.42 2.63 14.62
CA HIS A 89 7.87 2.85 13.28
C HIS A 89 7.95 4.32 12.84
N ALA A 90 7.75 5.26 13.76
CA ALA A 90 7.92 6.68 13.50
C ALA A 90 9.39 7.02 13.19
N PHE A 91 10.34 6.46 13.93
CA PHE A 91 11.77 6.61 13.68
C PHE A 91 12.16 6.05 12.29
N TYR A 92 11.65 4.87 11.94
CA TYR A 92 11.85 4.31 10.59
C TYR A 92 11.28 5.21 9.49
N ALA A 93 10.06 5.72 9.65
CA ALA A 93 9.44 6.64 8.70
C ALA A 93 10.23 7.95 8.56
N ALA A 94 10.75 8.48 9.66
CA ALA A 94 11.63 9.65 9.67
C ALA A 94 12.92 9.40 8.90
N ALA A 95 13.54 8.23 9.07
CA ALA A 95 14.72 7.81 8.31
C ALA A 95 14.43 7.72 6.79
N CYS A 96 13.29 7.16 6.39
CA CYS A 96 12.84 7.16 4.99
C CYS A 96 12.66 8.58 4.45
N GLY A 97 12.06 9.48 5.23
CA GLY A 97 11.87 10.88 4.87
C GLY A 97 13.19 11.64 4.71
N ALA A 98 14.13 11.44 5.63
CA ALA A 98 15.48 12.01 5.57
C ALA A 98 16.23 11.52 4.32
N PHE A 99 16.16 10.22 3.99
CA PHE A 99 16.77 9.67 2.79
C PHE A 99 16.23 10.33 1.51
N VAL A 100 14.91 10.47 1.38
CA VAL A 100 14.31 11.12 0.20
C VAL A 100 14.60 12.63 0.16
N ARG A 101 14.71 13.28 1.32
CA ARG A 101 15.13 14.68 1.44
C ARG A 101 16.60 14.88 1.02
N ALA A 102 17.46 13.91 1.31
CA ALA A 102 18.85 13.90 0.88
C ALA A 102 18.96 13.91 -0.65
N LEU A 103 18.15 13.10 -1.33
CA LEU A 103 18.10 12.96 -2.79
C LEU A 103 17.50 14.16 -3.55
N ARG A 104 16.83 15.10 -2.88
CA ARG A 104 16.14 16.24 -3.52
C ARG A 104 16.95 17.02 -4.56
N PRO A 105 18.27 17.30 -4.38
CA PRO A 105 19.05 18.02 -5.39
C PRO A 105 19.17 17.26 -6.71
N ALA A 106 19.15 15.92 -6.68
CA ALA A 106 19.26 15.09 -7.88
C ALA A 106 17.91 14.60 -8.42
N VAL A 107 16.96 14.29 -7.53
CA VAL A 107 15.62 13.79 -7.90
C VAL A 107 14.61 14.91 -7.64
N THR A 108 14.47 15.81 -8.61
CA THR A 108 13.62 17.01 -8.48
C THR A 108 12.12 16.68 -8.53
N ALA A 109 11.74 15.68 -9.32
CA ALA A 109 10.36 15.22 -9.47
C ALA A 109 9.78 14.72 -8.14
N ALA A 110 8.74 15.41 -7.63
CA ALA A 110 8.11 15.04 -6.37
C ALA A 110 7.44 13.66 -6.39
N GLY A 111 6.87 13.25 -7.53
CA GLY A 111 6.32 11.90 -7.69
C GLY A 111 7.38 10.80 -7.57
N ALA A 112 8.57 10.99 -8.16
CA ALA A 112 9.67 10.03 -8.03
C ALA A 112 10.18 9.93 -6.58
N ARG A 113 10.31 11.08 -5.91
CA ARG A 113 10.65 11.12 -4.47
C ARG A 113 9.59 10.42 -3.61
N PHE A 114 8.31 10.64 -3.89
CA PHE A 114 7.22 9.93 -3.22
C PHE A 114 7.30 8.41 -3.49
N ALA A 115 7.60 7.98 -4.71
CA ALA A 115 7.73 6.56 -5.03
C ALA A 115 8.87 5.88 -4.24
N ILE A 116 10.04 6.53 -4.15
CA ILE A 116 11.17 6.05 -3.32
C ILE A 116 10.77 6.01 -1.83
N PHE A 117 10.08 7.05 -1.35
CA PHE A 117 9.58 7.09 0.02
C PHE A 117 8.60 5.96 0.31
N ALA A 118 7.62 5.74 -0.56
CA ALA A 118 6.62 4.70 -0.43
C ALA A 118 7.25 3.30 -0.45
N LEU A 119 8.21 3.07 -1.34
CA LEU A 119 8.97 1.83 -1.42
C LEU A 119 9.69 1.52 -0.11
N LEU A 120 10.44 2.49 0.42
CA LEU A 120 11.16 2.34 1.70
C LEU A 120 10.19 2.17 2.87
N LEU A 121 9.17 3.04 2.96
CA LEU A 121 8.22 3.07 4.06
C LEU A 121 7.48 1.73 4.18
N TRP A 122 7.07 1.11 3.06
CA TRP A 122 6.32 -0.14 3.05
C TRP A 122 7.18 -1.39 2.93
N ASN A 123 8.46 -1.34 3.35
CA ASN A 123 9.27 -2.52 3.55
C ASN A 123 8.53 -3.54 4.44
N PRO A 124 8.11 -4.71 3.90
CA PRO A 124 7.30 -5.68 4.64
C PRO A 124 8.00 -6.20 5.88
N MET A 125 9.33 -6.27 5.83
CA MET A 125 10.14 -6.78 6.94
C MET A 125 10.09 -5.89 8.17
N THR A 126 9.65 -4.64 8.06
CA THR A 126 9.56 -3.76 9.24
C THR A 126 8.36 -4.04 10.14
N PHE A 127 7.38 -4.81 9.67
CA PHE A 127 6.17 -5.15 10.42
C PHE A 127 5.91 -6.67 10.42
N ASP A 128 6.98 -7.46 10.33
CA ASP A 128 6.94 -8.90 10.59
C ASP A 128 6.57 -9.18 12.05
N GLY A 129 5.63 -10.09 12.30
CA GLY A 129 5.15 -10.42 13.64
C GLY A 129 6.16 -11.23 14.47
N PRO A 130 6.65 -12.38 13.99
CA PRO A 130 7.53 -13.25 14.79
C PRO A 130 8.88 -12.64 15.18
N SER A 131 9.51 -11.87 14.28
CA SER A 131 10.85 -11.31 14.54
C SER A 131 10.81 -9.82 14.88
N MET A 132 9.99 -9.06 14.14
CA MET A 132 9.88 -7.61 14.34
C MET A 132 8.70 -7.24 15.23
N GLY A 133 7.91 -8.19 15.72
CA GLY A 133 6.96 -8.00 16.81
C GLY A 133 7.59 -8.11 18.21
N ARG A 134 8.90 -8.42 18.28
CA ARG A 134 9.67 -8.59 19.52
C ARG A 134 10.40 -7.31 19.95
N VAL A 135 10.76 -7.23 21.23
CA VAL A 135 11.51 -6.09 21.79
C VAL A 135 13.00 -6.27 21.51
N LEU A 136 13.39 -6.01 20.26
CA LEU A 136 14.75 -6.23 19.79
C LEU A 136 15.37 -5.02 19.10
N ARG A 137 16.68 -4.87 19.26
CA ARG A 137 17.46 -3.72 18.78
C ARG A 137 17.51 -3.52 17.26
N GLN A 138 17.17 -4.52 16.43
CA GLN A 138 17.17 -4.35 14.97
C GLN A 138 16.18 -3.28 14.47
N HIS A 139 15.16 -2.95 15.28
CA HIS A 139 14.19 -1.88 15.00
C HIS A 139 14.83 -0.51 14.76
N VAL A 140 15.91 -0.20 15.47
CA VAL A 140 16.63 1.06 15.32
C VAL A 140 17.86 0.92 14.42
N TYR A 141 18.46 -0.27 14.36
CA TYR A 141 19.72 -0.51 13.64
C TYR A 141 19.61 -0.28 12.12
N GLY A 142 18.56 -0.80 11.47
CA GLY A 142 18.29 -0.59 10.05
C GLY A 142 18.07 0.88 9.66
N PRO A 143 17.17 1.62 10.33
CA PRO A 143 16.98 3.04 10.04
C PRO A 143 18.22 3.90 10.34
N LEU A 144 19.06 3.55 11.32
CA LEU A 144 20.34 4.21 11.55
C LEU A 144 21.31 4.04 10.37
N ALA A 145 21.43 2.83 9.80
CA ALA A 145 22.20 2.61 8.57
C ALA A 145 21.67 3.46 7.40
N LEU A 146 20.35 3.54 7.25
CA LEU A 146 19.71 4.37 6.23
C LEU A 146 20.02 5.87 6.41
N LEU A 147 20.05 6.37 7.65
CA LEU A 147 20.40 7.76 7.97
C LEU A 147 21.88 8.07 7.66
N ILE A 148 22.79 7.15 7.96
CA ILE A 148 24.22 7.29 7.61
C ILE A 148 24.38 7.45 6.10
N LEU A 149 23.76 6.56 5.31
CA LEU A 149 23.77 6.66 3.85
C LEU A 149 23.11 7.96 3.38
N ALA A 150 21.95 8.32 3.94
CA ALA A 150 21.23 9.55 3.59
C ALA A 150 22.12 10.79 3.76
N GLY A 151 22.83 10.90 4.89
CA GLY A 151 23.69 12.05 5.14
C GLY A 151 24.93 12.09 4.25
N LEU A 152 25.60 10.97 3.99
CA LEU A 152 26.72 10.92 3.05
C LEU A 152 26.29 11.25 1.61
N ILE A 153 25.13 10.75 1.18
CA ILE A 153 24.53 11.09 -0.12
C ILE A 153 24.18 12.59 -0.17
N ALA A 154 23.62 13.13 0.91
CA ALA A 154 23.29 14.55 0.99
C ALA A 154 24.53 15.45 0.92
N LEU A 155 25.62 15.07 1.57
CA LEU A 155 26.91 15.75 1.51
C LEU A 155 27.47 15.74 0.08
N TYR A 156 27.48 14.58 -0.59
CA TYR A 156 27.89 14.49 -1.99
C TYR A 156 27.04 15.37 -2.92
N LEU A 157 25.72 15.32 -2.80
CA LEU A 157 24.82 16.07 -3.67
C LEU A 157 24.85 17.58 -3.44
N ARG A 158 25.34 18.03 -2.28
CA ARG A 158 25.46 19.45 -1.89
C ARG A 158 26.90 19.92 -1.81
N ARG A 159 27.84 19.16 -2.37
CA ARG A 159 29.28 19.46 -2.32
C ARG A 159 29.67 20.85 -2.85
N SER A 160 28.89 21.40 -3.79
CA SER A 160 29.08 22.77 -4.30
C SER A 160 28.48 23.84 -3.38
N GLU A 161 27.50 23.50 -2.53
CA GLU A 161 26.78 24.45 -1.67
C GLU A 161 27.61 24.90 -0.45
N PRO A 162 27.32 26.07 0.15
CA PRO A 162 27.97 26.52 1.39
C PRO A 162 27.79 25.56 2.58
N SER A 163 28.74 25.56 3.52
CA SER A 163 28.78 24.63 4.66
C SER A 163 27.52 24.63 5.52
N ARG A 164 26.76 25.74 5.60
CA ARG A 164 25.48 25.80 6.32
C ARG A 164 24.44 24.78 5.84
N HIS A 165 24.50 24.39 4.56
CA HIS A 165 23.60 23.38 3.98
C HIS A 165 24.14 21.95 4.10
N GLN A 166 25.43 21.80 4.43
CA GLN A 166 26.11 20.50 4.60
C GLN A 166 26.21 20.08 6.07
N ARG A 167 26.48 21.02 6.99
CA ARG A 167 26.67 20.76 8.43
C ARG A 167 25.51 19.99 9.08
N PRO A 168 24.22 20.28 8.84
CA PRO A 168 23.14 19.49 9.42
C PRO A 168 23.19 18.02 9.01
N TRP A 169 23.59 17.73 7.77
CA TRP A 169 23.76 16.35 7.29
C TRP A 169 24.99 15.69 7.88
N ALA A 170 26.09 16.41 8.05
CA ALA A 170 27.27 15.90 8.74
C ALA A 170 26.97 15.55 10.20
N ILE A 171 26.27 16.43 10.94
CA ILE A 171 25.84 16.17 12.32
C ILE A 171 24.92 14.96 12.37
N LEU A 172 23.92 14.88 11.48
CA LEU A 172 23.02 13.72 11.39
C LEU A 172 23.78 12.42 11.11
N THR A 173 24.72 12.42 10.16
CA THR A 173 25.57 11.26 9.88
C THR A 173 26.39 10.85 11.10
N GLY A 174 26.98 11.80 11.82
CA GLY A 174 27.76 11.55 13.02
C GLY A 174 26.94 10.96 14.16
N LEU A 175 25.82 11.59 14.50
CA LEU A 175 24.90 11.11 15.54
C LEU A 175 24.31 9.73 15.19
N ALA A 176 23.95 9.51 13.92
CA ALA A 176 23.46 8.21 13.46
C ALA A 176 24.58 7.15 13.51
N ALA A 177 25.82 7.50 13.19
CA ALA A 177 26.97 6.59 13.31
C ALA A 177 27.27 6.23 14.77
N ALA A 178 27.22 7.18 15.70
CA ALA A 178 27.36 6.91 17.13
C ALA A 178 26.26 5.98 17.63
N ALA A 179 25.01 6.30 17.34
CA ALA A 179 23.87 5.47 17.72
C ALA A 179 23.97 4.06 17.12
N PHE A 180 24.38 3.95 15.84
CA PHE A 180 24.59 2.67 15.17
C PHE A 180 25.66 1.84 15.88
N TYR A 181 26.81 2.47 16.19
CA TYR A 181 27.92 1.85 16.92
C TYR A 181 27.54 1.41 18.33
N LEU A 182 26.69 2.19 19.01
CA LEU A 182 26.19 1.90 20.36
C LEU A 182 24.96 0.98 20.38
N THR A 183 24.49 0.48 19.23
CA THR A 183 23.33 -0.44 19.16
C THR A 183 23.76 -1.90 19.11
N ARG A 184 24.73 -2.23 18.24
CA ARG A 184 25.18 -3.60 17.95
C ARG A 184 26.70 -3.68 17.90
N GLU A 185 27.23 -4.84 18.23
CA GLU A 185 28.67 -5.07 18.35
C GLU A 185 29.32 -5.30 16.97
N GLU A 186 28.55 -5.82 16.01
CA GLU A 186 28.95 -6.12 14.64
C GLU A 186 28.63 -4.98 13.66
N VAL A 187 29.46 -3.94 13.69
CA VAL A 187 29.29 -2.73 12.85
C VAL A 187 29.95 -2.84 11.48
N VAL A 188 30.84 -3.81 11.29
CA VAL A 188 31.77 -3.88 10.16
C VAL A 188 31.09 -4.08 8.80
N TRP A 189 29.90 -4.69 8.77
CA TRP A 189 29.18 -4.96 7.52
C TRP A 189 28.76 -3.67 6.77
N LEU A 190 28.62 -2.54 7.47
CA LEU A 190 28.29 -1.26 6.85
C LEU A 190 29.53 -0.50 6.34
N ALA A 191 30.73 -0.87 6.81
CA ALA A 191 31.98 -0.15 6.51
C ALA A 191 32.26 0.02 5.01
N PRO A 192 32.07 -0.99 4.14
CA PRO A 192 32.27 -0.82 2.69
C PRO A 192 31.40 0.29 2.09
N SER A 193 30.16 0.44 2.58
CA SER A 193 29.24 1.50 2.11
C SER A 193 29.69 2.88 2.56
N VAL A 194 30.06 3.02 3.83
CA VAL A 194 30.47 4.30 4.42
C VAL A 194 31.74 4.78 3.73
N LEU A 195 32.74 3.90 3.59
CA LEU A 195 34.01 4.21 2.94
C LEU A 195 33.79 4.61 1.47
N LEU A 196 32.99 3.86 0.72
CA LEU A 196 32.72 4.15 -0.69
C LEU A 196 32.02 5.52 -0.87
N LEU A 197 31.00 5.82 -0.07
CA LEU A 197 30.27 7.09 -0.17
C LEU A 197 31.08 8.28 0.34
N ALA A 198 31.84 8.11 1.43
CA ALA A 198 32.74 9.14 1.94
C ALA A 198 33.87 9.43 0.94
N ALA A 199 34.48 8.40 0.35
CA ALA A 199 35.47 8.54 -0.70
C ALA A 199 34.89 9.24 -1.93
N ALA A 200 33.68 8.89 -2.35
CA ALA A 200 32.98 9.56 -3.43
C ALA A 200 32.74 11.05 -3.13
N TYR A 201 32.36 11.39 -1.89
CA TYR A 201 32.21 12.79 -1.45
C TYR A 201 33.53 13.56 -1.52
N VAL A 202 34.60 13.02 -0.95
CA VAL A 202 35.92 13.65 -0.97
C VAL A 202 36.44 13.81 -2.38
N ALA A 203 36.40 12.75 -3.20
CA ALA A 203 36.82 12.78 -4.59
C ALA A 203 35.98 13.76 -5.42
N GLY A 204 34.66 13.80 -5.17
CA GLY A 204 33.75 14.75 -5.81
C GLY A 204 34.04 16.21 -5.46
N CYS A 205 34.50 16.48 -4.23
CA CYS A 205 34.93 17.81 -3.81
C CYS A 205 36.32 18.17 -4.36
N ALA A 206 37.26 17.22 -4.37
CA ALA A 206 38.61 17.41 -4.92
C ALA A 206 38.58 17.76 -6.42
N ARG A 207 37.61 17.20 -7.16
CA ARG A 207 37.36 17.52 -8.58
C ARG A 207 36.73 18.91 -8.80
N LEU A 208 36.16 19.53 -7.77
CA LEU A 208 35.60 20.89 -7.88
C LEU A 208 36.69 21.94 -7.69
N ASP A 209 37.23 22.05 -6.47
CA ASP A 209 38.31 22.99 -6.12
C ASP A 209 38.87 22.70 -4.71
N ARG A 210 39.97 23.38 -4.34
CA ARG A 210 40.60 23.24 -3.01
C ARG A 210 39.71 23.72 -1.85
N ILE A 211 38.79 24.66 -2.10
CA ILE A 211 37.88 25.21 -1.08
C ILE A 211 36.79 24.18 -0.76
N ALA A 212 36.25 23.50 -1.76
CA ALA A 212 35.34 22.37 -1.63
C ALA A 212 35.99 21.22 -0.86
N LEU A 213 37.27 20.91 -1.14
CA LEU A 213 38.00 19.90 -0.39
C LEU A 213 38.18 20.26 1.09
N ARG A 214 38.54 21.53 1.40
CA ARG A 214 38.60 22.01 2.80
C ARG A 214 37.23 21.96 3.48
N ARG A 215 36.15 22.31 2.77
CA ARG A 215 34.78 22.16 3.27
C ARG A 215 34.44 20.70 3.53
N ALA A 216 34.88 19.77 2.68
CA ALA A 216 34.68 18.34 2.87
C ALA A 216 35.40 17.82 4.11
N ALA A 217 36.66 18.24 4.33
CA ALA A 217 37.41 17.93 5.54
C ALA A 217 36.69 18.47 6.79
N GLY A 218 36.20 19.71 6.76
CA GLY A 218 35.41 20.29 7.86
C GLY A 218 34.06 19.59 8.07
N GLY A 219 33.40 19.15 7.00
CA GLY A 219 32.15 18.38 7.05
C GLY A 219 32.35 17.00 7.66
N LEU A 220 33.35 16.25 7.21
CA LEU A 220 33.71 14.96 7.79
C LEU A 220 34.21 15.10 9.23
N GLY A 221 35.00 16.13 9.53
CA GLY A 221 35.40 16.46 10.90
C GLY A 221 34.20 16.74 11.80
N THR A 222 33.19 17.47 11.30
CA THR A 222 31.93 17.69 12.03
C THR A 222 31.20 16.37 12.28
N ALA A 223 31.14 15.47 11.29
CA ALA A 223 30.51 14.16 11.44
C ALA A 223 31.26 13.29 12.46
N ILE A 224 32.60 13.28 12.43
CA ILE A 224 33.44 12.56 13.38
C ILE A 224 33.24 13.10 14.79
N LEU A 225 33.25 14.42 14.99
CA LEU A 225 33.01 15.04 16.30
C LEU A 225 31.61 14.72 16.82
N ALA A 226 30.59 14.84 15.96
CA ALA A 226 29.21 14.47 16.31
C ALA A 226 29.05 12.98 16.63
N ALA A 227 29.89 12.10 16.07
CA ALA A 227 29.93 10.69 16.42
C ALA A 227 30.72 10.41 17.72
N ALA A 228 31.84 11.10 17.92
CA ALA A 228 32.71 10.90 19.06
C ALA A 228 32.05 11.34 20.37
N LEU A 229 31.33 12.46 20.39
CA LEU A 229 30.77 13.01 21.63
C LEU A 229 29.82 12.02 22.36
N PRO A 230 28.79 11.42 21.73
CA PRO A 230 27.94 10.45 22.42
C PRO A 230 28.68 9.18 22.85
N VAL A 231 29.63 8.71 22.03
CA VAL A 231 30.44 7.53 22.37
C VAL A 231 31.31 7.80 23.58
N LEU A 232 32.00 8.95 23.62
CA LEU A 232 32.81 9.37 24.76
C LEU A 232 31.96 9.60 26.01
N ALA A 233 30.74 10.12 25.87
CA ALA A 233 29.80 10.25 26.98
C ALA A 233 29.46 8.89 27.59
N VAL A 234 29.13 7.89 26.76
CA VAL A 234 28.91 6.51 27.22
C VAL A 234 30.15 5.93 27.89
N CYS A 235 31.33 6.08 27.29
CA CYS A 235 32.58 5.59 27.90
C CYS A 235 32.87 6.26 29.25
N THR A 236 32.57 7.55 29.37
CA THR A 236 32.76 8.31 30.62
C THR A 236 31.79 7.81 31.70
N LEU A 237 30.51 7.60 31.34
CA LEU A 237 29.51 7.04 32.25
C LEU A 237 29.88 5.61 32.69
N ASN A 238 30.35 4.79 31.76
CA ASN A 238 30.83 3.45 32.10
C ASN A 238 32.07 3.49 33.01
N ARG A 239 32.97 4.48 32.84
CA ARG A 239 34.11 4.67 33.73
C ARG A 239 33.68 5.07 35.14
N THR A 240 32.69 5.95 35.27
CA THR A 240 32.20 6.40 36.58
C THR A 240 31.39 5.32 37.30
N HIS A 241 30.56 4.55 36.59
CA HIS A 241 29.67 3.56 37.20
C HIS A 241 30.31 2.17 37.36
N TYR A 242 31.21 1.79 36.45
CA TYR A 242 31.75 0.41 36.36
C TYR A 242 33.27 0.36 36.38
N GLY A 243 33.95 1.50 36.54
CA GLY A 243 35.41 1.55 36.60
C GLY A 243 36.10 1.34 35.25
N TRP A 244 35.40 1.27 34.12
CA TRP A 244 36.01 0.99 32.81
C TRP A 244 35.59 1.99 31.71
N PHE A 245 36.58 2.54 31.00
CA PHE A 245 36.35 3.46 29.88
C PHE A 245 36.18 2.69 28.56
N GLY A 246 34.97 2.20 28.31
CA GLY A 246 34.61 1.49 27.08
C GLY A 246 33.10 1.49 26.86
N THR A 247 32.64 0.95 25.73
CA THR A 247 31.21 0.92 25.37
C THR A 247 30.53 -0.40 25.72
N SER A 248 31.10 -1.51 25.25
CA SER A 248 30.64 -2.88 25.50
C SER A 248 31.84 -3.79 25.67
N GLU A 249 31.78 -4.73 26.60
CA GLU A 249 32.86 -5.67 26.86
C GLU A 249 33.14 -6.61 25.67
N PHE A 250 32.18 -6.79 24.76
CA PHE A 250 32.43 -7.45 23.47
C PHE A 250 33.34 -6.64 22.53
N HIS A 251 33.62 -5.38 22.85
CA HIS A 251 34.65 -4.58 22.19
C HIS A 251 35.96 -4.52 22.97
N ALA A 252 35.97 -4.92 24.24
CA ALA A 252 37.14 -4.88 25.11
C ALA A 252 38.27 -5.78 24.59
N THR A 253 39.51 -5.29 24.73
CA THR A 253 40.70 -6.00 24.24
C THR A 253 40.96 -7.24 25.08
N GLU A 254 40.76 -7.13 26.39
CA GLU A 254 41.00 -8.13 27.42
C GLU A 254 40.07 -9.34 27.23
N PHE A 255 38.76 -9.10 27.09
CA PHE A 255 37.79 -10.17 26.89
C PHE A 255 37.99 -10.89 25.54
N LYS A 256 38.25 -10.14 24.46
CA LYS A 256 38.60 -10.72 23.15
C LYS A 256 39.90 -11.52 23.20
N ALA A 257 40.89 -11.09 23.99
CA ALA A 257 42.14 -11.81 24.15
C ALA A 257 41.94 -13.10 24.95
N ALA A 258 41.16 -13.06 26.03
CA ALA A 258 40.84 -14.23 26.85
C ALA A 258 40.11 -15.30 26.03
N TYR A 259 39.00 -14.90 25.37
CA TYR A 259 38.23 -15.83 24.56
C TYR A 259 39.01 -16.32 23.34
N GLY A 260 39.81 -15.45 22.70
CA GLY A 260 40.70 -15.82 21.61
C GLY A 260 41.77 -16.85 22.03
N ALA A 261 42.31 -16.70 23.25
CA ALA A 261 43.25 -17.66 23.84
C ALA A 261 42.59 -19.03 24.07
N MET A 262 41.32 -19.06 24.49
CA MET A 262 40.56 -20.31 24.61
C MET A 262 40.34 -20.97 23.25
N LEU A 263 39.96 -20.19 22.22
CA LEU A 263 39.65 -20.69 20.88
C LEU A 263 40.85 -21.27 20.13
N ARG A 264 42.08 -20.92 20.51
CA ARG A 264 43.29 -21.47 19.86
C ARG A 264 43.74 -22.79 20.49
N VAL A 265 43.15 -23.27 21.59
CA VAL A 265 43.51 -24.55 22.21
C VAL A 265 42.92 -25.71 21.42
N HIS A 266 43.75 -26.69 21.07
CA HIS A 266 43.36 -27.86 20.28
C HIS A 266 43.60 -29.14 21.08
N VAL A 267 42.62 -29.52 21.90
CA VAL A 267 42.67 -30.75 22.71
C VAL A 267 41.35 -31.50 22.57
N GLY A 268 41.45 -32.81 22.38
CA GLY A 268 40.30 -33.70 22.16
C GLY A 268 39.80 -33.72 20.71
N PRO A 269 38.73 -34.48 20.44
CA PRO A 269 38.16 -34.58 19.10
C PRO A 269 37.47 -33.28 18.69
N GLU A 270 37.58 -32.95 17.41
CA GLU A 270 36.83 -31.84 16.83
C GLU A 270 35.34 -32.19 16.75
N ARG A 271 34.50 -31.31 17.31
CA ARG A 271 33.04 -31.47 17.28
C ARG A 271 32.38 -30.31 16.51
N PRO A 272 31.32 -30.57 15.71
CA PRO A 272 30.55 -29.50 15.09
C PRO A 272 29.96 -28.54 16.14
N PHE A 273 30.01 -27.23 15.88
CA PHE A 273 29.46 -26.16 16.73
C PHE A 273 29.98 -26.05 18.17
N VAL A 274 30.98 -26.84 18.57
CA VAL A 274 31.62 -26.79 19.89
C VAL A 274 33.04 -26.22 19.73
N PRO A 275 33.22 -24.88 19.85
CA PRO A 275 34.52 -24.26 19.57
C PRO A 275 35.53 -24.41 20.72
N VAL A 276 35.07 -24.68 21.94
CA VAL A 276 35.91 -24.97 23.10
C VAL A 276 35.35 -26.24 23.74
N SER A 277 36.00 -27.37 23.47
CA SER A 277 35.59 -28.69 23.95
C SER A 277 35.78 -28.82 25.46
N ARG A 278 35.04 -29.73 26.10
CA ARG A 278 35.27 -30.11 27.50
C ARG A 278 36.73 -30.49 27.75
N GLU A 279 37.30 -31.28 26.86
CA GLU A 279 38.68 -31.74 26.91
C GLU A 279 39.68 -30.56 26.87
N ALA A 280 39.41 -29.55 26.05
CA ALA A 280 40.18 -28.31 26.04
C ALA A 280 40.02 -27.51 27.34
N ARG A 281 38.81 -27.47 27.92
CA ARG A 281 38.58 -26.81 29.22
C ARG A 281 39.35 -27.48 30.35
N GLU A 282 39.32 -28.81 30.42
CA GLU A 282 40.08 -29.59 31.41
C GLU A 282 41.60 -29.37 31.26
N ALA A 283 42.11 -29.37 30.02
CA ALA A 283 43.52 -29.08 29.75
C ALA A 283 43.92 -27.64 30.11
N MET A 284 43.05 -26.67 29.87
CA MET A 284 43.27 -25.27 30.29
C MET A 284 43.30 -25.15 31.81
N ALA A 285 42.39 -25.82 32.52
CA ALA A 285 42.31 -25.80 33.98
C ALA A 285 43.56 -26.40 34.64
N ALA A 286 44.16 -27.42 34.04
CA ALA A 286 45.37 -28.05 34.55
C ALA A 286 46.61 -27.13 34.51
N ILE A 287 46.62 -26.08 33.68
CA ILE A 287 47.79 -25.23 33.45
C ILE A 287 47.60 -23.75 33.82
N SER A 288 46.36 -23.25 33.82
CA SER A 288 46.01 -21.87 34.15
C SER A 288 45.20 -21.81 35.43
N PRO A 289 45.76 -21.26 36.52
CA PRO A 289 45.02 -21.00 37.76
C PRO A 289 43.75 -20.17 37.52
N ALA A 290 43.81 -19.16 36.65
CA ALA A 290 42.63 -18.36 36.32
C ALA A 290 41.54 -19.20 35.63
N PHE A 291 41.90 -20.09 34.70
CA PHE A 291 40.91 -20.97 34.06
C PHE A 291 40.37 -22.03 35.04
N ALA A 292 41.18 -22.51 35.99
CA ALA A 292 40.74 -23.46 37.00
C ALA A 292 39.59 -22.90 37.87
N GLU A 293 39.59 -21.59 38.16
CA GLU A 293 38.47 -20.92 38.84
C GLU A 293 37.17 -21.01 38.02
N LEU A 294 37.24 -20.83 36.70
CA LEU A 294 36.08 -20.99 35.81
C LEU A 294 35.65 -22.46 35.72
N GLN A 295 36.63 -23.38 35.64
CA GLN A 295 36.39 -24.82 35.56
C GLN A 295 35.63 -25.33 36.78
N HIS A 296 35.97 -24.86 37.99
CA HIS A 296 35.22 -25.18 39.19
C HIS A 296 33.73 -24.80 39.07
N GLN A 297 33.42 -23.63 38.50
CA GLN A 297 32.03 -23.23 38.26
C GLN A 297 31.37 -24.08 37.17
N PHE A 298 32.09 -24.43 36.11
CA PHE A 298 31.62 -25.35 35.07
C PHE A 298 31.25 -26.72 35.65
N ASP A 299 32.08 -27.27 36.52
CA ASP A 299 31.89 -28.57 37.18
C ASP A 299 30.79 -28.52 38.24
N ALA A 300 30.55 -27.36 38.85
CA ALA A 300 29.41 -27.10 39.75
C ALA A 300 28.04 -27.01 39.05
N GLY A 301 27.93 -27.53 37.82
CA GLY A 301 26.68 -27.66 37.06
C GLY A 301 26.46 -26.59 35.99
N LEU A 302 27.29 -25.53 35.93
CA LEU A 302 27.14 -24.48 34.91
C LEU A 302 27.34 -25.03 33.49
N ALA A 303 28.29 -25.94 33.28
CA ALA A 303 28.50 -26.54 31.97
C ALA A 303 27.29 -27.36 31.50
N ALA A 304 26.67 -28.13 32.41
CA ALA A 304 25.49 -28.92 32.07
C ALA A 304 24.30 -28.04 31.68
N GLY A 305 24.07 -26.92 32.38
CA GLY A 305 22.99 -25.98 32.06
C GLY A 305 23.15 -25.33 30.66
N TRP A 306 24.36 -24.85 30.35
CA TRP A 306 24.66 -24.25 29.04
C TRP A 306 24.73 -25.28 27.91
N ALA A 307 25.23 -26.49 28.18
CA ALA A 307 25.20 -27.61 27.24
C ALA A 307 23.76 -28.03 26.94
N GLY A 308 22.89 -28.16 27.96
CA GLY A 308 21.47 -28.44 27.79
C GLY A 308 20.76 -27.40 26.91
N SER A 309 21.05 -26.11 27.13
CA SER A 309 20.52 -24.99 26.34
C SER A 309 21.00 -24.97 24.88
N SER A 310 22.09 -25.66 24.56
CA SER A 310 22.68 -25.76 23.22
C SER A 310 22.64 -27.17 22.63
N SER A 311 22.02 -28.14 23.31
CA SER A 311 21.94 -29.56 22.92
C SER A 311 21.27 -29.75 21.56
N PHE A 312 20.25 -28.95 21.24
CA PHE A 312 19.57 -28.97 19.94
C PHE A 312 20.49 -28.62 18.77
N LEU A 313 21.59 -27.90 19.04
CA LEU A 313 22.59 -27.50 18.05
C LEU A 313 23.75 -28.51 17.97
N THR A 314 24.27 -28.95 19.12
CA THR A 314 25.42 -29.85 19.19
C THR A 314 25.04 -31.30 18.90
N GLY A 315 23.78 -31.67 19.14
CA GLY A 315 23.29 -33.05 19.08
C GLY A 315 23.81 -33.93 20.22
N LEU A 316 24.35 -33.32 21.28
CA LEU A 316 24.98 -34.02 22.40
C LEU A 316 24.17 -33.84 23.70
N PRO A 317 24.12 -34.86 24.58
CA PRO A 317 23.53 -34.77 25.92
C PRO A 317 24.19 -33.70 26.78
N ALA A 318 23.43 -33.13 27.72
CA ALA A 318 23.90 -32.06 28.60
C ALA A 318 25.04 -32.51 29.54
N GLU A 319 25.01 -33.78 29.94
CA GLU A 319 25.97 -34.43 30.85
C GLU A 319 27.38 -34.52 30.25
N GLU A 320 27.51 -34.49 28.92
CA GLU A 320 28.81 -34.42 28.26
C GLU A 320 29.49 -33.04 28.43
N GLY A 321 28.75 -32.02 28.86
CA GLY A 321 29.29 -30.68 29.13
C GLY A 321 29.85 -29.97 27.90
N GLN A 322 29.40 -30.35 26.70
CA GLN A 322 29.85 -29.74 25.44
C GLN A 322 28.94 -28.55 25.10
N ILE A 323 29.50 -27.33 25.23
CA ILE A 323 28.74 -26.08 25.10
C ILE A 323 28.85 -25.56 23.65
N GLY A 324 27.70 -25.29 23.03
CA GLY A 324 27.65 -24.69 21.69
C GLY A 324 28.27 -23.29 21.64
N GLY A 325 28.89 -22.93 20.51
CA GLY A 325 29.71 -21.72 20.40
C GLY A 325 28.98 -20.40 20.69
N GLY A 326 27.70 -20.30 20.32
CA GLY A 326 26.86 -19.13 20.66
C GLY A 326 26.55 -18.97 22.15
N TRP A 327 26.72 -20.03 22.94
CA TRP A 327 26.44 -20.09 24.38
C TRP A 327 27.72 -20.04 25.22
N MET A 328 28.84 -20.55 24.69
CA MET A 328 30.12 -20.61 25.40
C MET A 328 30.61 -19.22 25.86
N ILE A 329 30.39 -18.17 25.06
CA ILE A 329 30.74 -16.80 25.44
C ILE A 329 29.97 -16.35 26.70
N TRP A 330 28.68 -16.68 26.79
CA TRP A 330 27.85 -16.35 27.95
C TRP A 330 28.23 -17.19 29.16
N ALA A 331 28.52 -18.47 28.95
CA ALA A 331 28.96 -19.39 29.98
C ALA A 331 30.27 -18.91 30.64
N VAL A 332 31.22 -18.37 29.85
CA VAL A 332 32.46 -17.77 30.37
C VAL A 332 32.17 -16.55 31.23
N ARG A 333 31.26 -15.65 30.81
CA ARG A 333 30.90 -14.46 31.57
C ARG A 333 30.22 -14.80 32.90
N GLU A 334 29.26 -15.73 32.87
CA GLU A 334 28.58 -16.20 34.07
C GLU A 334 29.53 -16.93 35.02
N ALA A 335 30.42 -17.79 34.49
CA ALA A 335 31.45 -18.47 35.30
C ALA A 335 32.41 -17.45 35.95
N THR A 336 32.77 -16.38 35.24
CA THR A 336 33.62 -15.30 35.78
C THR A 336 32.93 -14.59 36.94
N ALA A 337 31.64 -14.27 36.79
CA ALA A 337 30.86 -13.64 37.84
C ALA A 337 30.69 -14.55 39.07
N LYS A 338 30.37 -15.84 38.86
CA LYS A 338 30.26 -16.82 39.96
C LYS A 338 31.59 -17.15 40.63
N ALA A 339 32.72 -16.98 39.93
CA ALA A 339 34.05 -17.06 40.51
C ALA A 339 34.43 -15.81 41.33
N GLY A 340 33.57 -14.78 41.39
CA GLY A 340 33.76 -13.59 42.22
C GLY A 340 34.41 -12.40 41.51
N HIS A 341 34.67 -12.48 40.20
CA HIS A 341 35.33 -11.42 39.42
C HIS A 341 34.33 -10.50 38.69
N ALA A 342 33.21 -10.19 39.34
CA ALA A 342 32.20 -9.30 38.81
C ALA A 342 31.78 -8.22 39.81
N ALA A 343 32.73 -7.71 40.62
CA ALA A 343 32.46 -6.54 41.45
C ALA A 343 32.30 -5.25 40.61
N SER A 344 32.97 -5.18 39.46
CA SER A 344 32.87 -4.10 38.47
C SER A 344 33.38 -4.56 37.11
N ALA A 345 33.18 -3.76 36.05
CA ALA A 345 33.77 -4.06 34.74
C ALA A 345 35.31 -4.06 34.80
N ALA A 346 35.92 -3.18 35.60
CA ALA A 346 37.37 -3.17 35.78
C ALA A 346 37.91 -4.47 36.37
N ASP A 347 37.17 -5.05 37.32
CA ASP A 347 37.49 -6.32 37.99
C ASP A 347 37.41 -7.50 37.00
N ALA A 348 36.28 -7.62 36.28
CA ALA A 348 36.11 -8.65 35.25
C ALA A 348 37.17 -8.58 34.14
N LEU A 349 37.49 -7.37 33.68
CA LEU A 349 38.51 -7.17 32.64
C LEU A 349 39.93 -7.49 33.12
N ALA A 350 40.26 -7.21 34.38
CA ALA A 350 41.52 -7.62 34.98
C ALA A 350 41.64 -9.15 35.05
N PHE A 351 40.55 -9.84 35.38
CA PHE A 351 40.50 -11.30 35.33
C PHE A 351 40.69 -11.83 33.90
N TYR A 352 39.99 -11.26 32.91
CA TYR A 352 40.15 -11.66 31.51
C TYR A 352 41.56 -11.43 30.98
N ASP A 353 42.21 -10.31 31.31
CA ASP A 353 43.61 -10.08 30.95
C ASP A 353 44.54 -11.14 31.56
N ARG A 354 44.37 -11.46 32.85
CA ARG A 354 45.13 -12.52 33.52
C ARG A 354 44.93 -13.87 32.83
N LEU A 355 43.67 -14.23 32.56
CA LEU A 355 43.33 -15.47 31.87
C LEU A 355 43.97 -15.55 30.48
N ALA A 356 43.91 -14.46 29.71
CA ALA A 356 44.52 -14.38 28.39
C ALA A 356 46.04 -14.57 28.46
N ARG A 357 46.72 -13.91 29.41
CA ARG A 357 48.18 -14.02 29.58
C ARG A 357 48.60 -15.43 29.97
N GLU A 358 47.93 -16.06 30.92
CA GLU A 358 48.25 -17.43 31.37
C GLU A 358 48.11 -18.44 30.22
N LEU A 359 46.98 -18.42 29.51
CA LEU A 359 46.71 -19.36 28.42
C LEU A 359 47.64 -19.13 27.23
N ASN A 360 47.87 -17.88 26.82
CA ASN A 360 48.80 -17.60 25.71
C ASN A 360 50.24 -17.96 26.09
N ALA A 361 50.69 -17.67 27.31
CA ALA A 361 52.04 -18.06 27.74
C ALA A 361 52.21 -19.59 27.75
N ALA A 362 51.19 -20.35 28.16
CA ALA A 362 51.22 -21.81 28.10
C ALA A 362 51.21 -22.35 26.66
N ALA A 363 50.43 -21.74 25.78
CA ALA A 363 50.39 -22.08 24.36
C ALA A 363 51.72 -21.80 23.66
N ASP A 364 52.27 -20.61 23.86
CA ASP A 364 53.50 -20.15 23.18
C ASP A 364 54.74 -20.88 23.70
N SER A 365 54.72 -21.37 24.95
CA SER A 365 55.77 -22.23 25.50
C SER A 365 55.59 -23.72 25.17
N GLY A 366 54.59 -24.11 24.38
CA GLY A 366 54.29 -25.50 24.01
C GLY A 366 53.73 -26.39 25.14
N ARG A 367 53.37 -25.81 26.29
CA ARG A 367 52.79 -26.56 27.43
C ARG A 367 51.30 -26.88 27.24
N LEU A 368 50.63 -26.13 26.37
CA LEU A 368 49.24 -26.32 26.00
C LEU A 368 49.14 -26.47 24.47
N PRO A 369 48.63 -27.58 23.93
CA PRO A 369 48.46 -27.75 22.49
C PRO A 369 47.54 -26.66 21.91
N ALA A 370 48.09 -25.83 21.03
CA ALA A 370 47.38 -24.68 20.50
C ALA A 370 47.83 -24.30 19.08
N GLY A 371 46.94 -23.64 18.34
CA GLY A 371 47.20 -23.01 17.04
C GLY A 371 47.83 -21.62 17.19
N PRO A 372 47.90 -20.82 16.12
CA PRO A 372 48.49 -19.48 16.16
C PRO A 372 47.72 -18.54 17.11
N PRO A 373 48.36 -17.45 17.60
CA PRO A 373 47.69 -16.45 18.43
C PRO A 373 46.41 -15.92 17.80
N ARG A 374 45.36 -15.76 18.62
CA ARG A 374 44.05 -15.27 18.19
C ARG A 374 43.53 -14.19 19.12
N HIS A 375 42.77 -13.27 18.53
CA HIS A 375 42.03 -12.23 19.22
C HIS A 375 40.61 -12.17 18.66
N GLY A 376 39.62 -12.22 19.54
CA GLY A 376 38.20 -12.14 19.17
C GLY A 376 37.44 -13.46 19.28
N PHE A 377 36.21 -13.46 18.76
CA PHE A 377 35.20 -14.49 19.05
C PHE A 377 34.98 -15.49 17.92
N VAL A 378 35.56 -15.26 16.74
CA VAL A 378 35.37 -16.14 15.59
C VAL A 378 36.31 -17.35 15.73
N PRO A 379 35.79 -18.58 15.78
CA PRO A 379 36.61 -19.77 15.88
C PRO A 379 37.54 -19.91 14.65
N PRO A 380 38.63 -20.68 14.75
CA PRO A 380 39.46 -21.02 13.59
C PRO A 380 38.60 -21.57 12.44
N TRP A 381 38.88 -21.11 11.23
CA TRP A 381 38.20 -21.64 10.04
C TRP A 381 38.68 -23.05 9.77
N ARG A 382 37.73 -23.96 9.51
CA ARG A 382 38.01 -25.34 9.15
C ARG A 382 37.53 -25.61 7.74
N ASP A 383 38.31 -26.34 6.95
CA ASP A 383 37.96 -26.63 5.54
C ASP A 383 36.61 -27.35 5.40
N ALA A 384 36.25 -28.17 6.39
CA ALA A 384 34.95 -28.83 6.48
C ALA A 384 33.75 -27.85 6.55
N GLN A 385 33.97 -26.59 6.94
CA GLN A 385 32.93 -25.55 7.02
C GLN A 385 32.69 -24.85 5.67
N THR A 386 33.64 -24.94 4.72
CA THR A 386 33.54 -24.26 3.42
C THR A 386 32.27 -24.65 2.64
N PRO A 387 31.87 -25.93 2.53
CA PRO A 387 30.60 -26.29 1.89
C PRO A 387 29.38 -25.71 2.61
N ALA A 388 29.37 -25.69 3.94
CA ALA A 388 28.27 -25.11 4.72
C ALA A 388 28.17 -23.59 4.50
N PHE A 389 29.30 -22.90 4.44
CA PHE A 389 29.37 -21.47 4.16
C PHE A 389 28.85 -21.09 2.78
N VAL A 390 29.24 -21.82 1.73
CA VAL A 390 28.76 -21.57 0.37
C VAL A 390 27.25 -21.80 0.28
N ARG A 391 26.74 -22.87 0.91
CA ARG A 391 25.29 -23.12 1.01
C ARG A 391 24.58 -22.00 1.76
N ALA A 392 25.05 -21.64 2.96
CA ALA A 392 24.46 -20.58 3.77
C ALA A 392 24.48 -19.22 3.03
N THR A 393 25.55 -18.90 2.31
CA THR A 393 25.64 -17.68 1.50
C THR A 393 24.55 -17.63 0.43
N ARG A 394 24.34 -18.74 -0.29
CA ARG A 394 23.28 -18.85 -1.30
C ARG A 394 21.89 -18.76 -0.68
N ASP A 395 21.67 -19.49 0.41
CA ASP A 395 20.37 -19.54 1.08
C ASP A 395 20.01 -18.20 1.71
N PHE A 396 20.97 -17.49 2.29
CA PHE A 396 20.77 -16.15 2.84
C PHE A 396 20.59 -15.08 1.77
N ALA A 397 21.33 -15.16 0.66
CA ALA A 397 21.08 -14.29 -0.49
C ALA A 397 19.65 -14.47 -1.00
N ASP A 398 19.20 -15.72 -1.21
CA ASP A 398 17.83 -16.01 -1.62
C ASP A 398 16.80 -15.53 -0.59
N PHE A 399 17.06 -15.78 0.70
CA PHE A 399 16.21 -15.35 1.81
C PHE A 399 15.99 -13.84 1.86
N VAL A 400 17.07 -13.05 1.70
CA VAL A 400 17.03 -11.59 1.68
C VAL A 400 16.37 -11.08 0.39
N ILE A 401 16.75 -11.61 -0.77
CA ILE A 401 16.23 -11.15 -2.07
C ILE A 401 14.72 -11.41 -2.22
N ARG A 402 14.25 -12.59 -1.76
CA ARG A 402 12.83 -12.98 -1.84
C ARG A 402 11.97 -12.43 -0.71
N PHE A 403 12.58 -11.69 0.23
CA PHE A 403 11.92 -11.24 1.43
C PHE A 403 11.21 -12.42 2.13
N SER A 404 11.93 -13.52 2.33
CA SER A 404 11.36 -14.81 2.75
C SER A 404 10.81 -14.82 4.18
N ARG A 405 9.92 -15.79 4.47
CA ARG A 405 9.30 -16.06 5.79
C ARG A 405 8.48 -14.94 6.45
N PHE A 406 8.25 -13.81 5.78
CA PHE A 406 7.39 -12.74 6.30
C PHE A 406 6.00 -13.23 6.74
N GLY A 407 5.56 -12.81 7.92
CA GLY A 407 4.17 -12.88 8.35
C GLY A 407 3.83 -11.81 9.39
N ALA A 408 2.86 -10.93 9.10
CA ALA A 408 2.45 -9.87 10.05
C ALA A 408 1.73 -10.36 11.33
N ARG A 409 1.40 -11.66 11.42
CA ARG A 409 0.68 -12.21 12.58
C ARG A 409 1.70 -12.55 13.67
N PRO A 410 1.59 -11.96 14.86
CA PRO A 410 2.53 -12.22 15.93
C PRO A 410 2.20 -13.56 16.60
N PRO A 411 3.22 -14.31 17.06
CA PRO A 411 3.02 -15.44 17.96
C PRO A 411 2.41 -15.04 19.31
N PRO A 412 1.83 -15.99 20.06
CA PRO A 412 1.42 -15.77 21.45
C PRO A 412 2.61 -15.38 22.33
N SER A 413 2.40 -14.44 23.27
CA SER A 413 3.44 -14.11 24.26
C SER A 413 3.62 -15.23 25.28
N THR A 414 4.83 -15.40 25.80
CA THR A 414 5.17 -16.45 26.78
C THR A 414 5.86 -15.86 28.01
N GLY A 415 5.65 -16.44 29.19
CA GLY A 415 6.25 -16.00 30.45
C GLY A 415 5.25 -15.92 31.60
N SER A 416 5.74 -15.75 32.84
CA SER A 416 4.88 -15.51 34.01
C SER A 416 4.18 -14.14 33.94
N ALA A 417 3.17 -13.92 34.78
CA ALA A 417 2.46 -12.64 34.82
C ALA A 417 3.40 -11.47 35.17
N GLU A 418 4.34 -11.70 36.08
CA GLU A 418 5.36 -10.75 36.52
C GLU A 418 6.37 -10.46 35.39
N GLU A 419 6.82 -11.49 34.67
CA GLU A 419 7.73 -11.31 33.54
C GLU A 419 7.08 -10.47 32.43
N LEU A 420 5.81 -10.72 32.13
CA LEU A 420 5.06 -9.98 31.12
C LEU A 420 4.63 -8.59 31.59
N GLN A 421 4.59 -8.33 32.90
CA GLN A 421 4.28 -7.00 33.44
C GLN A 421 5.34 -5.98 33.01
N LEU A 422 6.62 -6.33 33.08
CA LEU A 422 7.71 -5.46 32.62
C LEU A 422 7.53 -5.04 31.16
N PHE A 423 7.13 -5.97 30.30
CA PHE A 423 6.83 -5.68 28.91
C PHE A 423 5.66 -4.72 28.77
N ARG A 424 4.53 -4.94 29.46
CA ARG A 424 3.36 -4.05 29.40
C ARG A 424 3.73 -2.63 29.84
N ASP A 425 4.42 -2.51 30.96
CA ASP A 425 4.67 -1.23 31.61
C ASP A 425 5.67 -0.38 30.82
N LEU A 426 6.82 -0.94 30.44
CA LEU A 426 7.86 -0.17 29.76
C LEU A 426 7.58 0.05 28.27
N THR A 427 6.93 -0.90 27.59
CA THR A 427 6.61 -0.71 26.16
C THR A 427 5.34 0.10 25.95
N ARG A 428 4.40 0.08 26.92
CA ARG A 428 3.02 0.60 26.77
C ARG A 428 2.28 0.00 25.58
N GLU A 429 2.59 -1.26 25.28
CA GLU A 429 2.03 -1.98 24.16
C GLU A 429 1.00 -3.02 24.58
N ARG A 430 0.09 -3.32 23.66
CA ARG A 430 -0.76 -4.50 23.75
C ARG A 430 0.09 -5.71 23.41
N LEU A 431 0.24 -6.63 24.36
CA LEU A 431 0.90 -7.90 24.10
C LEU A 431 -0.01 -8.81 23.29
N SER A 432 0.58 -9.68 22.46
CA SER A 432 -0.15 -10.80 21.88
C SER A 432 -0.64 -11.70 23.01
N PRO A 433 -1.93 -12.09 23.03
CA PRO A 433 -2.47 -12.89 24.11
C PRO A 433 -1.69 -14.22 24.22
N PRO A 434 -1.49 -14.74 25.45
CA PRO A 434 -0.95 -16.08 25.65
C PRO A 434 -1.77 -17.15 24.91
N ALA A 435 -1.15 -18.31 24.66
CA ALA A 435 -1.82 -19.39 23.95
C ALA A 435 -3.10 -19.82 24.70
N GLY A 436 -4.25 -19.78 24.02
CA GLY A 436 -5.55 -20.14 24.59
C GLY A 436 -6.32 -18.98 25.25
N GLU A 437 -5.74 -17.79 25.37
CA GLU A 437 -6.41 -16.62 25.94
C GLU A 437 -6.97 -15.69 24.85
N LEU A 438 -8.10 -15.04 25.15
CA LEU A 438 -8.71 -14.02 24.30
C LEU A 438 -8.21 -12.62 24.66
N ASP A 439 -8.10 -11.76 23.65
CA ASP A 439 -7.70 -10.37 23.82
C ASP A 439 -8.73 -9.59 24.66
N VAL A 440 -8.28 -8.99 25.76
CA VAL A 440 -9.12 -8.36 26.81
C VAL A 440 -9.70 -7.00 26.36
N VAL A 441 -9.46 -6.57 25.12
CA VAL A 441 -9.85 -5.24 24.59
C VAL A 441 -11.31 -5.13 24.12
N GLY A 442 -12.12 -6.18 24.30
CA GLY A 442 -13.51 -6.27 23.85
C GLY A 442 -13.65 -6.58 22.35
N ALA A 443 -14.76 -7.25 21.98
CA ALA A 443 -14.95 -7.86 20.66
C ALA A 443 -14.76 -6.89 19.47
N LYS A 444 -15.32 -5.67 19.54
CA LYS A 444 -15.21 -4.68 18.44
C LYS A 444 -13.76 -4.27 18.17
N ARG A 445 -12.98 -4.06 19.23
CA ARG A 445 -11.57 -3.64 19.11
C ARG A 445 -10.67 -4.80 18.72
N TYR A 446 -10.97 -6.00 19.21
CA TYR A 446 -10.34 -7.24 18.77
C TYR A 446 -10.51 -7.45 17.25
N LEU A 447 -11.74 -7.41 16.74
CA LEU A 447 -12.02 -7.57 15.31
C LEU A 447 -11.31 -6.51 14.45
N LEU A 448 -11.28 -5.25 14.91
CA LEU A 448 -10.53 -4.19 14.23
C LEU A 448 -9.02 -4.50 14.19
N ASN A 449 -8.44 -4.97 15.29
CA ASN A 449 -7.01 -5.32 15.37
C ASN A 449 -6.66 -6.50 14.46
N VAL A 450 -7.54 -7.51 14.40
CA VAL A 450 -7.42 -8.64 13.47
C VAL A 450 -7.47 -8.14 12.03
N ALA A 451 -8.47 -7.33 11.68
CA ALA A 451 -8.60 -6.77 10.33
C ALA A 451 -7.37 -5.94 9.91
N LYS A 452 -6.81 -5.14 10.83
CA LYS A 452 -5.55 -4.40 10.61
C LYS A 452 -4.37 -5.33 10.37
N THR A 453 -4.23 -6.37 11.19
CA THR A 453 -3.16 -7.38 11.10
C THR A 453 -3.25 -8.14 9.78
N ASP A 454 -4.46 -8.56 9.38
CA ASP A 454 -4.69 -9.26 8.12
C ASP A 454 -4.46 -8.36 6.91
N THR A 455 -4.81 -7.07 7.02
CA THR A 455 -4.49 -6.08 5.99
C THR A 455 -2.97 -5.93 5.82
N LEU A 456 -2.20 -5.81 6.92
CA LEU A 456 -0.74 -5.80 6.84
C LEU A 456 -0.19 -7.09 6.26
N HIS A 457 -0.73 -8.23 6.66
CA HIS A 457 -0.33 -9.54 6.16
C HIS A 457 -0.54 -9.63 4.64
N ALA A 458 -1.70 -9.19 4.14
CA ALA A 458 -2.03 -9.17 2.73
C ALA A 458 -1.11 -8.21 1.94
N ILE A 459 -0.90 -6.98 2.44
CA ILE A 459 0.00 -6.01 1.82
C ILE A 459 1.41 -6.58 1.71
N GLY A 460 1.96 -7.12 2.81
CA GLY A 460 3.31 -7.67 2.79
C GLY A 460 3.43 -8.90 1.88
N LYS A 461 2.44 -9.80 1.86
CA LYS A 461 2.41 -10.93 0.91
C LYS A 461 2.37 -10.47 -0.55
N ALA A 462 1.59 -9.44 -0.87
CA ALA A 462 1.50 -8.90 -2.22
C ALA A 462 2.78 -8.16 -2.66
N LEU A 463 3.43 -7.44 -1.74
CA LEU A 463 4.65 -6.68 -2.02
C LEU A 463 5.86 -7.55 -2.29
N ARG A 464 6.01 -8.68 -1.57
CA ARG A 464 7.18 -9.57 -1.71
C ARG A 464 7.54 -9.97 -3.15
N PRO A 465 6.64 -10.55 -3.95
CA PRO A 465 6.96 -10.92 -5.33
C PRO A 465 7.29 -9.70 -6.20
N VAL A 466 6.64 -8.56 -5.96
CA VAL A 466 6.92 -7.29 -6.66
C VAL A 466 8.34 -6.80 -6.33
N LEU A 467 8.71 -6.77 -5.06
CA LEU A 467 10.05 -6.36 -4.61
C LEU A 467 11.13 -7.31 -5.14
N THR A 468 10.85 -8.62 -5.16
CA THR A 468 11.75 -9.63 -5.74
C THR A 468 11.96 -9.38 -7.24
N GLY A 469 10.88 -9.12 -7.99
CA GLY A 469 10.98 -8.79 -9.41
C GLY A 469 11.75 -7.50 -9.67
N LEU A 470 11.48 -6.45 -8.89
CA LEU A 470 12.22 -5.18 -8.96
C LEU A 470 13.70 -5.35 -8.62
N PHE A 471 14.04 -6.20 -7.65
CA PHE A 471 15.42 -6.53 -7.33
C PHE A 471 16.13 -7.16 -8.53
N TRP A 472 15.57 -8.20 -9.15
CA TRP A 472 16.21 -8.85 -10.29
C TRP A 472 16.33 -7.94 -11.51
N LEU A 473 15.34 -7.08 -11.76
CA LEU A 473 15.42 -6.05 -12.79
C LEU A 473 16.56 -5.05 -12.49
N ALA A 474 16.67 -4.60 -11.24
CA ALA A 474 17.76 -3.72 -10.80
C ALA A 474 19.13 -4.40 -10.90
N GLN A 475 19.23 -5.68 -10.51
CA GLN A 475 20.46 -6.48 -10.58
C GLN A 475 20.93 -6.69 -12.01
N LEU A 476 20.03 -7.07 -12.93
CA LEU A 476 20.35 -7.19 -14.35
C LEU A 476 20.78 -5.84 -14.93
N GLY A 477 20.03 -4.78 -14.61
CA GLY A 477 20.39 -3.41 -14.99
C GLY A 477 21.76 -2.99 -14.46
N ALA A 478 22.11 -3.36 -13.23
CA ALA A 478 23.39 -3.03 -12.61
C ALA A 478 24.55 -3.75 -13.29
N LEU A 479 24.40 -5.03 -13.64
CA LEU A 479 25.44 -5.80 -14.36
C LEU A 479 25.69 -5.22 -15.76
N VAL A 480 24.64 -4.95 -16.52
CA VAL A 480 24.75 -4.32 -17.85
C VAL A 480 25.39 -2.94 -17.73
N ARG A 481 24.95 -2.15 -16.74
CA ARG A 481 25.47 -0.80 -16.53
C ARG A 481 26.92 -0.80 -16.10
N LEU A 482 27.34 -1.72 -15.23
CA LEU A 482 28.73 -1.89 -14.80
C LEU A 482 29.63 -2.18 -16.00
N GLY A 483 29.25 -3.13 -16.86
CA GLY A 483 30.00 -3.43 -18.08
C GLY A 483 30.17 -2.19 -18.95
N TRP A 484 29.09 -1.43 -19.16
CA TRP A 484 29.17 -0.17 -19.90
C TRP A 484 30.08 0.88 -19.25
N LEU A 485 29.97 1.09 -17.93
CA LEU A 485 30.76 2.07 -17.18
C LEU A 485 32.26 1.75 -17.24
N VAL A 486 32.63 0.48 -17.09
CA VAL A 486 34.01 -0.01 -17.20
C VAL A 486 34.55 0.20 -18.62
N LEU A 487 33.80 -0.22 -19.65
CA LEU A 487 34.20 -0.08 -21.05
C LEU A 487 34.43 1.39 -21.44
N HIS A 488 33.61 2.31 -20.93
CA HIS A 488 33.68 3.73 -21.27
C HIS A 488 34.49 4.56 -20.28
N ARG A 489 35.10 3.93 -19.26
CA ARG A 489 35.84 4.59 -18.16
C ARG A 489 35.09 5.77 -17.54
N ARG A 490 33.77 5.65 -17.44
CA ARG A 490 32.88 6.65 -16.84
C ARG A 490 32.27 6.08 -15.58
N TRP A 491 32.13 6.90 -14.55
CA TRP A 491 31.49 6.50 -13.31
C TRP A 491 30.40 7.50 -12.92
N THR A 492 29.25 6.99 -12.49
CA THR A 492 28.11 7.82 -12.10
C THR A 492 27.83 7.68 -10.61
N PHE A 493 27.33 8.77 -10.01
CA PHE A 493 27.02 8.77 -8.59
C PHE A 493 25.82 7.88 -8.21
N PRO A 494 24.71 7.79 -8.98
CA PRO A 494 23.62 6.86 -8.65
C PRO A 494 24.11 5.40 -8.61
N PHE A 495 24.98 5.01 -9.55
CA PHE A 495 25.62 3.69 -9.51
C PHE A 495 26.52 3.50 -8.27
N THR A 496 27.21 4.55 -7.81
CA THR A 496 27.96 4.51 -6.53
C THR A 496 27.04 4.23 -5.35
N VAL A 497 25.86 4.86 -5.31
CA VAL A 497 24.86 4.61 -4.26
C VAL A 497 24.31 3.19 -4.32
N ALA A 498 24.05 2.67 -5.52
CA ALA A 498 23.65 1.29 -5.72
C ALA A 498 24.73 0.30 -5.24
N ALA A 499 25.98 0.52 -5.65
CA ALA A 499 27.12 -0.31 -5.25
C ALA A 499 27.37 -0.27 -3.73
N ALA A 500 27.25 0.90 -3.10
CA ALA A 500 27.35 1.02 -1.65
C ALA A 500 26.26 0.18 -0.97
N ALA A 501 24.99 0.44 -1.28
CA ALA A 501 23.87 -0.26 -0.65
C ALA A 501 23.95 -1.79 -0.85
N TRP A 502 24.28 -2.24 -2.06
CA TRP A 502 24.47 -3.67 -2.33
C TRP A 502 25.70 -4.25 -1.63
N GLY A 503 26.79 -3.49 -1.53
CA GLY A 503 28.01 -3.91 -0.84
C GLY A 503 27.77 -4.18 0.65
N ALA A 504 26.96 -3.35 1.33
CA ALA A 504 26.57 -3.63 2.72
C ALA A 504 25.66 -4.86 2.85
N VAL A 505 24.71 -5.06 1.94
CA VAL A 505 23.87 -6.26 1.92
C VAL A 505 24.75 -7.51 1.76
N ALA A 506 25.66 -7.51 0.78
CA ALA A 506 26.58 -8.61 0.54
C ALA A 506 27.51 -8.88 1.74
N ALA A 507 28.10 -7.84 2.32
CA ALA A 507 28.95 -7.98 3.51
C ALA A 507 28.18 -8.58 4.69
N SER A 508 26.93 -8.16 4.92
CA SER A 508 26.08 -8.75 5.95
C SER A 508 25.73 -10.21 5.65
N VAL A 509 25.39 -10.56 4.40
CA VAL A 509 25.10 -11.95 4.02
C VAL A 509 26.31 -12.85 4.25
N LEU A 510 27.50 -12.43 3.81
CA LEU A 510 28.74 -13.19 4.00
C LEU A 510 29.09 -13.34 5.49
N MET A 511 28.96 -12.27 6.26
CA MET A 511 29.21 -12.31 7.71
C MET A 511 28.27 -13.28 8.43
N HIS A 512 26.97 -13.25 8.13
CA HIS A 512 26.02 -14.18 8.74
C HIS A 512 26.23 -15.62 8.24
N ALA A 513 26.58 -15.83 6.98
CA ALA A 513 26.91 -17.16 6.46
C ALA A 513 28.14 -17.77 7.15
N MET A 514 29.13 -16.93 7.49
CA MET A 514 30.28 -17.35 8.28
C MET A 514 29.85 -17.77 9.70
N ILE A 515 28.94 -17.03 10.33
CA ILE A 515 28.40 -17.37 11.67
C ILE A 515 27.60 -18.68 11.61
N GLU A 516 26.71 -18.85 10.62
CA GLU A 516 25.93 -20.07 10.40
C GLU A 516 26.83 -21.30 10.26
N ALA A 517 27.89 -21.20 9.46
CA ALA A 517 28.79 -22.32 9.18
C ALA A 517 29.73 -22.67 10.34
N SER A 518 29.98 -21.71 11.25
CA SER A 518 31.02 -21.87 12.28
C SER A 518 30.51 -21.97 13.70
N SER A 519 29.38 -21.32 14.01
CA SER A 519 29.02 -20.99 15.39
C SER A 519 27.61 -21.45 15.75
N PHE A 520 26.58 -20.92 15.08
CA PHE A 520 25.17 -21.27 15.35
C PHE A 520 24.23 -20.76 14.25
N PRO A 521 23.00 -21.31 14.14
CA PRO A 521 22.02 -20.89 13.15
C PRO A 521 21.54 -19.44 13.32
N VAL A 522 21.56 -18.66 12.24
CA VAL A 522 21.16 -17.24 12.16
C VAL A 522 20.10 -16.96 11.08
N HIS A 523 19.49 -18.01 10.52
CA HIS A 523 18.48 -17.94 9.45
C HIS A 523 17.11 -17.39 9.92
N THR A 524 17.08 -16.12 10.32
CA THR A 524 15.90 -15.43 10.86
C THR A 524 15.75 -14.03 10.27
N ILE A 525 14.53 -13.47 10.30
CA ILE A 525 14.29 -12.10 9.80
C ILE A 525 15.02 -11.08 10.68
N SER A 526 15.14 -11.29 11.99
CA SER A 526 15.83 -10.37 12.91
C SER A 526 17.31 -10.17 12.57
N SER A 527 18.00 -11.20 12.07
CA SER A 527 19.40 -11.11 11.59
C SER A 527 19.54 -10.16 10.39
N PHE A 528 18.61 -10.22 9.44
CA PHE A 528 18.69 -9.48 8.18
C PHE A 528 17.79 -8.23 8.11
N ALA A 529 16.95 -7.99 9.12
CA ALA A 529 16.11 -6.80 9.26
C ALA A 529 16.85 -5.48 8.92
N PRO A 530 18.12 -5.28 9.35
CA PRO A 530 18.86 -4.06 9.07
C PRO A 530 19.20 -3.82 7.59
N VAL A 531 19.28 -4.87 6.77
CA VAL A 531 19.74 -4.77 5.37
C VAL A 531 18.60 -4.62 4.36
N TYR A 532 17.36 -5.00 4.70
CA TYR A 532 16.23 -4.82 3.77
C TYR A 532 16.01 -3.37 3.30
N PRO A 533 16.15 -2.33 4.14
CA PRO A 533 16.11 -0.95 3.65
C PRO A 533 17.19 -0.67 2.59
N LEU A 534 18.36 -1.29 2.70
CA LEU A 534 19.46 -1.11 1.75
C LEU A 534 19.22 -1.84 0.43
N VAL A 535 18.55 -3.00 0.45
CA VAL A 535 18.04 -3.65 -0.78
C VAL A 535 17.11 -2.70 -1.54
N LEU A 536 16.24 -1.99 -0.83
CA LEU A 536 15.32 -1.01 -1.43
C LEU A 536 16.04 0.26 -1.91
N VAL A 537 17.11 0.68 -1.22
CA VAL A 537 18.01 1.75 -1.69
C VAL A 537 18.70 1.34 -2.99
N PHE A 538 19.18 0.10 -3.09
CA PHE A 538 19.79 -0.43 -4.32
C PHE A 538 18.80 -0.36 -5.50
N ILE A 539 17.57 -0.86 -5.32
CA ILE A 539 16.50 -0.77 -6.33
C ILE A 539 16.24 0.70 -6.72
N SER A 540 16.12 1.58 -5.73
CA SER A 540 15.86 3.02 -5.96
C SER A 540 16.98 3.72 -6.70
N ALA A 541 18.24 3.39 -6.37
CA ALA A 541 19.42 3.96 -6.99
C ALA A 541 19.58 3.51 -8.45
N MET A 542 19.27 2.25 -8.75
CA MET A 542 19.24 1.74 -10.12
C MET A 542 18.10 2.34 -10.95
N ALA A 543 16.93 2.55 -10.35
CA ALA A 543 15.84 3.29 -11.00
C ALA A 543 16.23 4.75 -11.29
N TRP A 544 16.94 5.40 -10.35
CA TRP A 544 17.50 6.74 -10.55
C TRP A 544 18.54 6.78 -11.68
N GLU A 545 19.46 5.81 -11.75
CA GLU A 545 20.42 5.67 -12.84
C GLU A 545 19.72 5.51 -14.19
N ALA A 546 18.74 4.60 -14.30
CA ALA A 546 17.97 4.41 -15.53
C ALA A 546 17.21 5.67 -15.95
N ALA A 547 16.57 6.37 -15.01
CA ALA A 547 15.87 7.62 -15.29
C ALA A 547 16.83 8.72 -15.79
N SER A 548 18.04 8.80 -15.22
CA SER A 548 19.06 9.76 -15.65
C SER A 548 19.47 9.54 -17.11
N LEU A 549 19.58 8.28 -17.54
CA LEU A 549 19.88 7.90 -18.92
C LEU A 549 18.76 8.26 -19.90
N TRP A 550 17.51 8.04 -19.49
CA TRP A 550 16.35 8.43 -20.29
C TRP A 550 16.20 9.94 -20.42
N SER A 551 16.43 10.68 -19.34
CA SER A 551 16.37 12.15 -19.37
C SER A 551 17.52 12.78 -20.17
N GLY A 552 18.70 12.13 -20.21
CA GLY A 552 19.84 12.55 -21.02
C GLY A 552 19.65 12.36 -22.53
N ARG A 553 18.59 11.66 -22.96
CA ARG A 553 18.22 11.48 -24.38
C ARG A 553 17.15 12.45 -24.89
N GLY A 554 16.73 13.46 -24.12
CA GLY A 554 15.70 14.37 -24.61
C GLY A 554 15.63 15.73 -23.91
N ALA A 555 16.05 16.77 -24.63
CA ALA A 555 15.22 17.97 -24.89
C ALA A 555 15.89 18.90 -25.93
N PRO A 556 15.14 19.69 -26.74
CA PRO A 556 13.69 19.78 -26.83
C PRO A 556 13.14 19.32 -28.21
N ALA A 557 11.84 19.00 -28.24
CA ALA A 557 11.08 19.06 -29.48
C ALA A 557 11.17 20.48 -30.06
N ALA A 558 11.28 20.57 -31.38
CA ALA A 558 11.23 21.82 -32.13
C ALA A 558 10.05 22.71 -31.65
N PRO A 559 10.22 24.04 -31.67
CA PRO A 559 9.11 24.94 -31.36
C PRO A 559 7.94 24.60 -32.28
N ALA A 560 6.78 24.34 -31.69
CA ALA A 560 5.55 24.21 -32.44
C ALA A 560 5.38 25.48 -33.28
N ALA A 561 5.25 25.30 -34.59
CA ALA A 561 4.94 26.38 -35.52
C ALA A 561 3.73 27.17 -35.00
N ILE A 562 3.87 28.49 -35.01
CA ILE A 562 2.79 29.44 -34.78
C ILE A 562 1.67 29.11 -35.78
N PRO A 563 0.43 28.83 -35.35
CA PRO A 563 -0.67 28.68 -36.29
C PRO A 563 -0.94 30.04 -36.96
N PRO A 564 -1.25 30.08 -38.26
CA PRO A 564 -1.54 31.34 -38.95
C PRO A 564 -2.70 32.07 -38.26
N ALA A 565 -2.48 33.35 -38.00
CA ALA A 565 -3.54 34.27 -37.62
C ALA A 565 -4.59 34.30 -38.74
N GLY A 566 -5.85 34.00 -38.42
CA GLY A 566 -6.95 34.07 -39.38
C GLY A 566 -8.00 32.96 -39.32
N ALA A 567 -8.30 32.40 -38.14
CA ALA A 567 -9.56 31.69 -37.93
C ALA A 567 -10.48 32.60 -37.09
N PRO A 568 -11.72 32.86 -37.52
CA PRO A 568 -12.64 33.69 -36.75
C PRO A 568 -12.83 33.09 -35.35
N GLU A 569 -12.70 33.91 -34.31
CA GLU A 569 -13.04 33.51 -32.96
C GLU A 569 -14.47 32.97 -32.93
N PRO A 570 -14.76 31.84 -32.27
CA PRO A 570 -16.14 31.43 -32.06
C PRO A 570 -16.81 32.49 -31.20
N GLU A 571 -17.91 33.05 -31.72
CA GLU A 571 -18.77 34.01 -31.02
C GLU A 571 -18.87 33.68 -29.53
N SER A 572 -18.63 34.67 -28.67
CA SER A 572 -18.63 34.48 -27.22
C SER A 572 -19.96 33.84 -26.78
N GLU A 573 -19.91 32.59 -26.30
CA GLU A 573 -21.11 31.92 -25.78
C GLU A 573 -21.78 32.80 -24.71
N SER A 574 -23.06 33.12 -24.95
CA SER A 574 -23.91 33.86 -24.01
C SER A 574 -23.84 33.25 -22.60
N ARG A 575 -23.86 34.10 -21.57
CA ARG A 575 -23.87 33.68 -20.16
C ARG A 575 -25.00 32.66 -19.88
N ALA A 576 -26.14 32.81 -20.55
CA ALA A 576 -27.28 31.90 -20.44
C ALA A 576 -26.93 30.47 -20.89
N THR A 577 -26.21 30.32 -22.01
CA THR A 577 -25.79 29.02 -22.54
C THR A 577 -24.83 28.32 -21.57
N ARG A 578 -23.88 29.06 -20.97
CA ARG A 578 -22.93 28.50 -19.98
C ARG A 578 -23.59 28.11 -18.65
N ALA A 579 -24.65 28.80 -18.26
CA ALA A 579 -25.37 28.52 -17.01
C ALA A 579 -26.33 27.33 -17.11
N LEU A 580 -26.88 27.04 -18.29
CA LEU A 580 -27.93 26.03 -18.49
C LEU A 580 -27.61 24.65 -17.86
N PRO A 581 -26.44 24.01 -18.09
CA PRO A 581 -26.18 22.69 -17.52
C PRO A 581 -26.21 22.69 -15.99
N TRP A 582 -25.74 23.77 -15.36
CA TRP A 582 -25.74 23.93 -13.92
C TRP A 582 -27.14 24.15 -13.36
N LEU A 583 -27.95 24.98 -14.02
CA LEU A 583 -29.35 25.19 -13.65
C LEU A 583 -30.15 23.88 -13.78
N ALA A 584 -29.93 23.10 -14.84
CA ALA A 584 -30.55 21.79 -15.01
C ALA A 584 -30.07 20.79 -13.95
N GLY A 585 -28.78 20.82 -13.57
CA GLY A 585 -28.26 20.00 -12.47
C GLY A 585 -28.90 20.34 -11.12
N LEU A 586 -29.10 21.62 -10.81
CA LEU A 586 -29.83 22.05 -9.61
C LEU A 586 -31.30 21.64 -9.68
N ALA A 587 -31.95 21.80 -10.84
CA ALA A 587 -33.32 21.36 -11.05
C ALA A 587 -33.48 19.83 -10.88
N ALA A 588 -32.46 19.03 -11.22
CA ALA A 588 -32.46 17.58 -11.01
C ALA A 588 -32.58 17.17 -9.53
N LEU A 589 -32.31 18.08 -8.58
CA LEU A 589 -32.54 17.83 -7.15
C LEU A 589 -33.97 18.15 -6.71
N ALA A 590 -34.75 18.87 -7.53
CA ALA A 590 -36.08 19.34 -7.16
C ALA A 590 -37.03 18.20 -6.79
N PRO A 591 -37.11 17.07 -7.52
CA PRO A 591 -38.01 15.99 -7.11
C PRO A 591 -37.68 15.43 -5.72
N PHE A 592 -36.40 15.21 -5.44
CA PHE A 592 -35.95 14.72 -4.14
C PHE A 592 -36.24 15.70 -2.99
N LEU A 593 -36.15 17.01 -3.26
CA LEU A 593 -36.41 18.06 -2.27
C LEU A 593 -37.91 18.28 -2.01
N ILE A 594 -38.72 18.30 -3.08
CA ILE A 594 -40.16 18.52 -3.01
C ILE A 594 -40.84 17.38 -2.26
N TRP A 595 -40.52 16.13 -2.62
CA TRP A 595 -41.11 14.90 -2.04
C TRP A 595 -40.18 14.21 -1.04
N HIS A 596 -39.40 14.99 -0.28
CA HIS A 596 -38.41 14.44 0.66
C HIS A 596 -39.06 13.58 1.77
N ARG A 597 -40.34 13.78 2.09
CA ARG A 597 -41.03 13.03 3.13
C ARG A 597 -41.25 11.58 2.71
N GLU A 598 -41.70 11.40 1.48
CA GLU A 598 -41.91 10.12 0.82
C GLU A 598 -40.57 9.37 0.66
N PHE A 599 -39.51 10.06 0.21
CA PHE A 599 -38.18 9.46 0.14
C PHE A 599 -37.61 9.02 1.50
N ARG A 600 -38.03 9.63 2.62
CA ARG A 600 -37.63 9.22 3.97
C ARG A 600 -38.27 7.91 4.43
N GLU A 601 -39.35 7.47 3.78
CA GLU A 601 -39.99 6.17 4.06
C GLU A 601 -39.18 4.99 3.50
N LEU A 602 -38.34 5.25 2.49
CA LEU A 602 -37.48 4.23 1.89
C LEU A 602 -36.46 3.70 2.89
N PHE A 603 -36.32 2.38 2.95
CA PHE A 603 -35.38 1.69 3.83
C PHE A 603 -34.43 0.82 3.02
N TRP A 604 -33.46 0.18 3.68
CA TRP A 604 -32.64 -0.87 3.09
C TRP A 604 -33.55 -2.04 2.66
N PHE A 605 -33.42 -2.59 1.45
CA PHE A 605 -34.19 -3.78 1.02
C PHE A 605 -33.48 -4.55 -0.10
N GLY A 606 -33.94 -5.77 -0.39
CA GLY A 606 -33.48 -6.53 -1.55
C GLY A 606 -31.96 -6.75 -1.57
N ASP A 607 -31.35 -6.40 -2.70
CA ASP A 607 -29.90 -6.47 -2.90
C ASP A 607 -29.10 -5.64 -1.87
N ASP A 608 -29.69 -4.60 -1.27
CA ASP A 608 -29.00 -3.82 -0.22
C ASP A 608 -28.62 -4.74 0.95
N PHE A 609 -29.54 -5.59 1.39
CA PHE A 609 -29.34 -6.55 2.47
C PHE A 609 -28.41 -7.69 2.08
N PHE A 610 -28.52 -8.18 0.84
CA PHE A 610 -27.58 -9.16 0.31
C PHE A 610 -26.13 -8.66 0.37
N LEU A 611 -25.90 -7.42 -0.09
CA LEU A 611 -24.58 -6.79 -0.08
C LEU A 611 -24.07 -6.55 1.35
N LEU A 612 -24.93 -6.08 2.27
CA LEU A 612 -24.57 -5.92 3.69
C LEU A 612 -24.25 -7.25 4.37
N ASP A 613 -24.98 -8.32 4.04
CA ASP A 613 -24.74 -9.64 4.60
C ASP A 613 -23.40 -10.20 4.16
N GLN A 614 -23.09 -10.15 2.86
CA GLN A 614 -21.78 -10.55 2.35
C GLN A 614 -20.65 -9.69 2.94
N LEU A 615 -20.86 -8.37 3.03
CA LEU A 615 -19.91 -7.47 3.67
C LEU A 615 -19.66 -7.86 5.13
N ALA A 616 -20.70 -8.27 5.86
CA ALA A 616 -20.59 -8.71 7.26
C ALA A 616 -19.84 -10.03 7.41
N GLN A 617 -20.03 -10.96 6.46
CA GLN A 617 -19.41 -12.28 6.50
C GLN A 617 -17.92 -12.25 6.09
N MET A 618 -17.58 -11.43 5.10
CA MET A 618 -16.26 -11.47 4.44
C MET A 618 -15.37 -10.27 4.77
N GLY A 619 -15.96 -9.18 5.27
CA GLY A 619 -15.29 -7.89 5.40
C GLY A 619 -15.09 -7.17 4.06
N LEU A 620 -14.89 -5.85 4.13
CA LEU A 620 -14.92 -4.95 2.96
C LEU A 620 -14.00 -5.39 1.82
N TRP A 621 -12.74 -5.70 2.12
CA TRP A 621 -11.74 -5.94 1.07
C TRP A 621 -11.95 -7.26 0.32
N GLN A 622 -12.21 -8.36 1.02
CA GLN A 622 -12.48 -9.65 0.38
C GLN A 622 -13.80 -9.60 -0.42
N TRP A 623 -14.82 -8.95 0.15
CA TRP A 623 -16.10 -8.77 -0.51
C TRP A 623 -16.00 -7.95 -1.81
N THR A 624 -15.14 -6.92 -1.87
CA THR A 624 -14.99 -6.08 -3.07
C THR A 624 -14.49 -6.84 -4.30
N THR A 625 -13.71 -7.90 -4.10
CA THR A 625 -13.19 -8.73 -5.22
C THR A 625 -14.14 -9.83 -5.66
N LEU A 626 -15.21 -10.09 -4.91
CA LEU A 626 -16.15 -11.17 -5.21
C LEU A 626 -17.07 -10.80 -6.39
N VAL A 627 -17.20 -11.71 -7.35
CA VAL A 627 -18.18 -11.61 -8.45
C VAL A 627 -19.54 -12.06 -7.93
N PHE A 628 -20.62 -11.38 -8.32
CA PHE A 628 -21.99 -11.76 -7.97
C PHE A 628 -22.90 -11.63 -9.19
N ALA A 629 -23.57 -12.73 -9.58
CA ALA A 629 -24.28 -12.83 -10.85
C ALA A 629 -23.41 -12.26 -11.99
N GLU A 630 -23.94 -11.48 -12.93
CA GLU A 630 -23.16 -10.87 -14.00
C GLU A 630 -22.36 -9.62 -13.56
N ASN A 631 -22.16 -9.38 -12.26
CA ASN A 631 -21.52 -8.16 -11.75
C ASN A 631 -20.15 -8.42 -11.09
N PHE A 632 -19.10 -7.87 -11.69
CA PHE A 632 -17.81 -7.62 -11.03
C PHE A 632 -17.63 -6.12 -10.85
N VAL A 633 -17.96 -5.63 -9.66
CA VAL A 633 -18.15 -4.18 -9.41
C VAL A 633 -17.33 -3.66 -8.21
N PRO A 634 -16.00 -3.84 -8.22
CA PRO A 634 -15.15 -3.52 -7.07
C PRO A 634 -15.16 -2.03 -6.70
N LEU A 635 -15.22 -1.13 -7.68
CA LEU A 635 -15.25 0.32 -7.40
C LEU A 635 -16.58 0.71 -6.73
N PHE A 636 -17.70 0.19 -7.24
CA PHE A 636 -19.00 0.41 -6.60
C PHE A 636 -19.04 -0.17 -5.18
N LYS A 637 -18.58 -1.41 -4.97
CA LYS A 637 -18.57 -2.03 -3.63
C LYS A 637 -17.75 -1.21 -2.63
N VAL A 638 -16.60 -0.67 -3.04
CA VAL A 638 -15.78 0.21 -2.19
C VAL A 638 -16.54 1.49 -1.84
N LEU A 639 -17.13 2.17 -2.83
CA LEU A 639 -17.84 3.43 -2.62
C LEU A 639 -19.12 3.24 -1.80
N TRP A 640 -19.93 2.26 -2.15
CA TRP A 640 -21.21 1.96 -1.52
C TRP A 640 -21.03 1.39 -0.11
N GLY A 641 -20.16 0.38 0.07
CA GLY A 641 -19.88 -0.19 1.39
C GLY A 641 -19.17 0.78 2.31
N GLY A 642 -18.27 1.61 1.75
CA GLY A 642 -17.64 2.71 2.47
C GLY A 642 -18.64 3.79 2.90
N ALA A 643 -19.62 4.13 2.05
CA ALA A 643 -20.69 5.07 2.40
C ALA A 643 -21.63 4.51 3.47
N ALA A 644 -22.06 3.25 3.35
CA ALA A 644 -22.90 2.59 4.34
C ALA A 644 -22.25 2.58 5.74
N LEU A 645 -20.95 2.28 5.82
CA LEU A 645 -20.17 2.32 7.05
C LEU A 645 -19.89 3.76 7.54
N GLY A 646 -19.53 4.66 6.62
CA GLY A 646 -19.11 6.03 6.93
C GLY A 646 -20.25 6.94 7.38
N PHE A 647 -21.47 6.72 6.87
CA PHE A 647 -22.68 7.45 7.27
C PHE A 647 -23.51 6.70 8.33
N GLY A 648 -22.95 5.67 8.95
CA GLY A 648 -23.59 4.95 10.07
C GLY A 648 -24.93 4.33 9.72
N GLY A 649 -25.07 3.74 8.52
CA GLY A 649 -26.28 3.03 8.10
C GLY A 649 -27.47 3.91 7.66
N SER A 650 -27.26 5.21 7.44
CA SER A 650 -28.33 6.12 6.99
C SER A 650 -28.72 5.86 5.52
N TYR A 651 -29.95 5.40 5.27
CA TYR A 651 -30.44 5.22 3.89
C TYR A 651 -30.60 6.57 3.16
N ALA A 652 -31.03 7.61 3.89
CA ALA A 652 -31.16 8.96 3.35
C ALA A 652 -29.82 9.50 2.82
N ALA A 653 -28.70 9.22 3.48
CA ALA A 653 -27.37 9.60 3.00
C ALA A 653 -27.02 8.90 1.67
N MET A 654 -27.41 7.63 1.52
CA MET A 654 -27.24 6.90 0.27
C MET A 654 -28.06 7.51 -0.88
N LEU A 655 -29.31 7.91 -0.59
CA LEU A 655 -30.14 8.62 -1.56
C LEU A 655 -29.55 9.98 -1.94
N TRP A 656 -29.01 10.74 -0.98
CA TRP A 656 -28.30 11.99 -1.29
C TRP A 656 -27.13 11.78 -2.24
N LEU A 657 -26.30 10.76 -2.02
CA LEU A 657 -25.21 10.43 -2.93
C LEU A 657 -25.71 10.13 -4.35
N LEU A 658 -26.80 9.36 -4.44
CA LEU A 658 -27.43 8.98 -5.70
C LEU A 658 -27.95 10.21 -6.47
N TRP A 659 -28.73 11.08 -5.80
CA TRP A 659 -29.30 12.30 -6.38
C TRP A 659 -28.26 13.36 -6.74
N LEU A 660 -27.22 13.53 -5.91
CA LEU A 660 -26.08 14.40 -6.24
C LEU A 660 -25.31 13.88 -7.46
N THR A 661 -25.17 12.56 -7.58
CA THR A 661 -24.54 11.94 -8.77
C THR A 661 -25.43 12.14 -10.00
N HIS A 662 -26.75 12.03 -9.87
CA HIS A 662 -27.69 12.34 -10.95
C HIS A 662 -27.61 13.81 -11.40
N ALA A 663 -27.61 14.75 -10.46
CA ALA A 663 -27.42 16.17 -10.73
C ALA A 663 -26.09 16.43 -11.47
N ALA A 664 -25.00 15.80 -11.02
CA ALA A 664 -23.71 15.88 -11.71
C ALA A 664 -23.77 15.31 -13.14
N ASN A 665 -24.45 14.17 -13.34
CA ASN A 665 -24.65 13.58 -14.66
C ASN A 665 -25.43 14.50 -15.60
N THR A 666 -26.47 15.18 -15.11
CA THR A 666 -27.21 16.18 -15.87
C THR A 666 -26.30 17.34 -16.32
N VAL A 667 -25.43 17.84 -15.43
CA VAL A 667 -24.45 18.88 -15.77
C VAL A 667 -23.47 18.40 -16.84
N VAL A 668 -22.92 17.18 -16.69
CA VAL A 668 -21.93 16.64 -17.62
C VAL A 668 -22.56 16.35 -18.98
N LEU A 669 -23.79 15.81 -19.02
CA LEU A 669 -24.57 15.61 -20.24
C LEU A 669 -24.80 16.95 -20.96
N GLY A 670 -25.19 18.01 -20.24
CA GLY A 670 -25.39 19.32 -20.84
C GLY A 670 -24.12 19.88 -21.48
N ARG A 671 -22.98 19.72 -20.80
CA ARG A 671 -21.68 20.10 -21.36
C ARG A 671 -21.24 19.24 -22.55
N LEU A 672 -21.64 17.97 -22.57
CA LEU A 672 -21.37 17.07 -23.69
C LEU A 672 -22.14 17.51 -24.94
N LEU A 673 -23.44 17.78 -24.79
CA LEU A 673 -24.31 18.25 -25.86
C LEU A 673 -23.83 19.59 -26.44
N GLN A 674 -23.49 20.55 -25.57
CA GLN A 674 -22.92 21.83 -25.99
C GLN A 674 -21.62 21.67 -26.78
N ARG A 675 -20.70 20.82 -26.31
CA ARG A 675 -19.43 20.55 -27.03
C ARG A 675 -19.62 19.84 -28.37
N ALA A 676 -20.63 19.00 -28.47
CA ALA A 676 -21.01 18.34 -29.70
C ALA A 676 -21.75 19.27 -30.69
N GLY A 677 -22.09 20.50 -30.27
CA GLY A 677 -22.70 21.52 -31.11
C GLY A 677 -24.23 21.49 -31.13
N PHE A 678 -24.88 20.88 -30.12
CA PHE A 678 -26.34 20.90 -30.04
C PHE A 678 -26.85 22.31 -29.73
N PRO A 679 -27.92 22.77 -30.42
CA PRO A 679 -28.51 24.07 -30.14
C PRO A 679 -29.14 24.12 -28.75
N LEU A 680 -29.29 25.33 -28.19
CA LEU A 680 -29.91 25.54 -26.88
C LEU A 680 -31.32 24.93 -26.80
N LEU A 681 -32.09 25.08 -27.88
CA LEU A 681 -33.45 24.56 -28.00
C LEU A 681 -33.53 23.03 -28.08
N ALA A 682 -32.43 22.35 -28.40
CA ALA A 682 -32.33 20.89 -28.26
C ALA A 682 -31.85 20.50 -26.85
N THR A 683 -30.87 21.24 -26.33
CA THR A 683 -30.20 20.93 -25.07
C THR A 683 -31.12 21.11 -23.86
N ALA A 684 -31.86 22.22 -23.78
CA ALA A 684 -32.74 22.53 -22.65
C ALA A 684 -33.83 21.47 -22.40
N PRO A 685 -34.67 21.08 -23.39
CA PRO A 685 -35.69 20.06 -23.17
C PRO A 685 -35.10 18.68 -22.88
N THR A 686 -33.99 18.30 -23.52
CA THR A 686 -33.28 17.05 -23.22
C THR A 686 -32.84 16.98 -21.76
N LEU A 687 -32.21 18.04 -21.24
CA LEU A 687 -31.76 18.08 -19.85
C LEU A 687 -32.94 18.12 -18.87
N LEU A 688 -34.00 18.85 -19.20
CA LEU A 688 -35.16 18.99 -18.32
C LEU A 688 -35.90 17.68 -18.13
N VAL A 689 -36.16 16.93 -19.22
CA VAL A 689 -36.78 15.61 -19.13
C VAL A 689 -35.88 14.63 -18.39
N PHE A 690 -34.57 14.60 -18.69
CA PHE A 690 -33.62 13.71 -18.02
C PHE A 690 -33.54 13.99 -16.51
N ALA A 691 -33.59 15.26 -16.12
CA ALA A 691 -33.47 15.71 -14.74
C ALA A 691 -34.73 15.50 -13.89
N LEU A 692 -35.91 15.64 -14.48
CA LEU A 692 -37.16 15.77 -13.71
C LEU A 692 -38.12 14.59 -13.85
N THR A 693 -37.93 13.68 -14.79
CA THR A 693 -38.90 12.61 -15.05
C THR A 693 -38.99 11.57 -13.92
N PRO A 694 -40.21 11.15 -13.51
CA PRO A 694 -40.38 10.05 -12.55
C PRO A 694 -40.03 8.69 -13.16
N ALA A 695 -39.81 8.59 -14.48
CA ALA A 695 -39.43 7.34 -15.14
C ALA A 695 -38.16 6.69 -14.54
N ASN A 696 -37.29 7.50 -13.92
CA ASN A 696 -36.06 7.05 -13.26
C ASN A 696 -36.21 6.73 -11.77
N LEU A 697 -37.43 6.75 -11.21
CA LEU A 697 -37.67 6.61 -9.78
C LEU A 697 -36.96 5.40 -9.18
N GLU A 698 -37.02 4.23 -9.82
CA GLU A 698 -36.36 3.05 -9.27
C GLU A 698 -34.83 3.15 -9.30
N THR A 699 -34.25 3.75 -10.34
CA THR A 699 -32.81 4.02 -10.41
C THR A 699 -32.35 5.06 -9.40
N LEU A 700 -33.22 6.03 -9.06
CA LEU A 700 -32.93 7.16 -8.16
C LEU A 700 -33.50 6.99 -6.75
N GLY A 701 -34.17 5.86 -6.47
CA GLY A 701 -34.76 5.52 -5.17
C GLY A 701 -34.19 4.24 -4.58
N TRP A 702 -33.21 3.60 -5.24
CA TRP A 702 -32.61 2.35 -4.76
C TRP A 702 -31.10 2.47 -4.67
N SER A 703 -30.56 2.30 -3.47
CA SER A 703 -29.14 2.55 -3.20
C SER A 703 -28.18 1.71 -4.06
N VAL A 704 -28.51 0.44 -4.35
CA VAL A 704 -27.68 -0.41 -5.23
C VAL A 704 -27.59 0.12 -6.67
N GLN A 705 -28.63 0.82 -7.15
CA GLN A 705 -28.63 1.42 -8.49
C GLN A 705 -27.64 2.58 -8.63
N TRP A 706 -27.01 3.03 -7.52
CA TRP A 706 -25.88 3.95 -7.59
C TRP A 706 -24.74 3.40 -8.45
N SER A 707 -24.59 2.07 -8.52
CA SER A 707 -23.68 1.39 -9.46
C SER A 707 -23.88 1.85 -10.91
N ALA A 708 -25.11 1.81 -11.42
CA ALA A 708 -25.47 2.21 -12.77
C ALA A 708 -25.26 3.71 -12.99
N VAL A 709 -25.68 4.55 -12.03
CA VAL A 709 -25.52 6.01 -12.10
C VAL A 709 -24.04 6.43 -12.11
N LEU A 710 -23.19 5.74 -11.34
CA LEU A 710 -21.74 5.93 -11.34
C LEU A 710 -21.11 5.51 -12.67
N ALA A 711 -21.47 4.34 -13.20
CA ALA A 711 -20.97 3.90 -14.49
C ALA A 711 -21.30 4.90 -15.61
N THR A 712 -22.53 5.43 -15.61
CA THR A 712 -22.93 6.51 -16.52
C THR A 712 -22.13 7.79 -16.32
N SER A 713 -21.77 8.13 -15.09
CA SER A 713 -20.92 9.29 -14.80
C SER A 713 -19.57 9.19 -15.49
N PHE A 714 -18.94 8.02 -15.40
CA PHE A 714 -17.65 7.77 -16.03
C PHE A 714 -17.76 7.72 -17.56
N LEU A 715 -18.84 7.17 -18.12
CA LEU A 715 -19.13 7.24 -19.56
C LEU A 715 -19.23 8.69 -20.03
N LEU A 716 -20.06 9.51 -19.38
CA LEU A 716 -20.28 10.91 -19.76
C LEU A 716 -18.98 11.73 -19.67
N LEU A 717 -18.21 11.56 -18.60
CA LEU A 717 -16.90 12.18 -18.45
C LEU A 717 -15.93 11.75 -19.55
N ALA A 718 -15.96 10.47 -19.94
CA ALA A 718 -15.13 9.95 -21.01
C ALA A 718 -15.52 10.52 -22.38
N CYS A 719 -16.83 10.61 -22.68
CA CYS A 719 -17.33 11.24 -23.90
C CYS A 719 -16.97 12.73 -23.96
N VAL A 720 -17.09 13.46 -22.85
CA VAL A 720 -16.65 14.88 -22.77
C VAL A 720 -15.15 15.01 -23.02
N TRP A 721 -14.34 14.12 -22.43
CA TRP A 721 -12.90 14.10 -22.64
C TRP A 721 -12.52 13.76 -24.09
N HIS A 722 -13.22 12.79 -24.68
CA HIS A 722 -13.05 12.37 -26.07
C HIS A 722 -13.36 13.52 -27.03
N GLU A 723 -14.51 14.17 -26.89
CA GLU A 723 -14.91 15.30 -27.74
C GLU A 723 -13.93 16.49 -27.62
N ARG A 724 -13.35 16.71 -26.43
CA ARG A 724 -12.32 17.75 -26.24
C ARG A 724 -11.03 17.51 -27.04
N HIS A 725 -10.68 16.25 -27.33
CA HIS A 725 -9.41 15.88 -27.98
C HIS A 725 -9.62 15.24 -29.37
N ARG A 726 -10.76 15.51 -30.00
CA ARG A 726 -11.21 14.88 -31.25
C ARG A 726 -10.36 15.25 -32.48
N THR A 727 -9.74 16.41 -32.52
CA THR A 727 -8.96 16.88 -33.69
C THR A 727 -7.57 16.27 -33.79
N ASP A 728 -7.10 15.55 -32.76
CA ASP A 728 -5.72 15.05 -32.64
C ASP A 728 -5.60 13.55 -33.00
N THR A 729 -6.43 13.05 -33.91
CA THR A 729 -6.76 11.61 -34.07
C THR A 729 -5.70 10.72 -34.72
N ALA A 730 -4.50 11.25 -35.03
CA ALA A 730 -3.55 10.51 -35.87
C ALA A 730 -2.65 9.50 -35.14
N MET A 731 -2.38 9.60 -33.82
CA MET A 731 -1.49 8.63 -33.13
C MET A 731 -1.82 8.37 -31.66
N PHE A 732 -1.35 7.23 -31.12
CA PHE A 732 -1.42 6.94 -29.69
C PHE A 732 -0.66 7.97 -28.85
N ALA A 733 -1.25 8.39 -27.73
CA ALA A 733 -0.68 9.37 -26.81
C ALA A 733 -1.18 9.14 -25.37
N TRP A 734 -0.26 8.97 -24.42
CA TRP A 734 -0.59 8.71 -23.01
C TRP A 734 -1.49 9.78 -22.40
N ARG A 735 -1.24 11.06 -22.71
CA ARG A 735 -2.04 12.17 -22.17
C ARG A 735 -3.51 12.11 -22.55
N ARG A 736 -3.84 11.51 -23.71
CA ARG A 736 -5.22 11.37 -24.19
C ARG A 736 -5.86 10.06 -23.77
N HIS A 737 -5.16 8.94 -23.99
CA HIS A 737 -5.76 7.61 -23.86
C HIS A 737 -5.72 7.08 -22.43
N LEU A 738 -4.79 7.54 -21.58
CA LEU A 738 -4.79 7.12 -20.17
C LEU A 738 -6.05 7.59 -19.43
N PRO A 739 -6.51 8.86 -19.54
CA PRO A 739 -7.78 9.26 -18.95
C PRO A 739 -8.98 8.46 -19.47
N LEU A 740 -9.03 8.17 -20.78
CA LEU A 740 -10.08 7.34 -21.37
C LEU A 740 -10.08 5.91 -20.83
N PHE A 741 -8.89 5.30 -20.72
CA PHE A 741 -8.70 3.99 -20.10
C PHE A 741 -9.16 3.98 -18.65
N LEU A 742 -8.76 4.97 -17.84
CA LEU A 742 -9.12 5.05 -16.43
C LEU A 742 -10.63 5.24 -16.24
N LEU A 743 -11.28 6.05 -17.08
CA LEU A 743 -12.73 6.25 -17.04
C LEU A 743 -13.48 5.00 -17.53
N ALA A 744 -12.99 4.31 -18.56
CA ALA A 744 -13.54 3.03 -19.00
C ALA A 744 -13.40 1.96 -17.91
N ALA A 745 -12.26 1.89 -17.23
CA ALA A 745 -12.04 0.99 -16.10
C ALA A 745 -12.95 1.33 -14.92
N ALA A 746 -13.05 2.60 -14.54
CA ALA A 746 -13.95 3.04 -13.46
C ALA A 746 -15.42 2.71 -13.77
N SER A 747 -15.85 2.93 -15.02
CA SER A 747 -17.18 2.55 -15.49
C SER A 747 -17.42 1.03 -15.35
N ALA A 748 -16.53 0.21 -15.92
CA ALA A 748 -16.64 -1.25 -15.90
C ALA A 748 -16.59 -1.83 -14.47
N CYS A 749 -15.79 -1.23 -13.59
CA CYS A 749 -15.70 -1.62 -12.18
C CYS A 749 -16.83 -1.07 -11.30
N SER A 750 -17.73 -0.22 -11.84
CA SER A 750 -18.88 0.30 -11.10
C SER A 750 -20.15 -0.49 -11.39
N PHE A 751 -20.29 -1.00 -12.61
CA PHE A 751 -21.48 -1.74 -13.02
C PHE A 751 -21.18 -2.69 -14.18
N SER A 752 -21.86 -3.83 -14.24
CA SER A 752 -21.68 -4.83 -15.32
C SER A 752 -21.84 -4.24 -16.72
N ARG A 753 -22.89 -3.44 -16.94
CA ARG A 753 -23.10 -2.73 -18.22
C ARG A 753 -22.10 -1.58 -18.47
N GLY A 754 -21.33 -1.21 -17.45
CA GLY A 754 -20.24 -0.24 -17.54
C GLY A 754 -19.09 -0.66 -18.47
N VAL A 755 -19.00 -1.95 -18.82
CA VAL A 755 -18.05 -2.45 -19.84
C VAL A 755 -18.28 -1.82 -21.22
N LEU A 756 -19.51 -1.38 -21.51
CA LEU A 756 -19.85 -0.72 -22.78
C LEU A 756 -19.06 0.57 -23.00
N THR A 757 -18.62 1.25 -21.93
CA THR A 757 -17.84 2.49 -22.06
C THR A 757 -16.55 2.27 -22.86
N GLY A 758 -15.83 1.16 -22.65
CA GLY A 758 -14.64 0.84 -23.45
C GLY A 758 -14.96 0.62 -24.93
N ALA A 759 -16.06 -0.07 -25.22
CA ALA A 759 -16.53 -0.32 -26.59
C ALA A 759 -16.99 0.96 -27.30
N VAL A 760 -17.75 1.81 -26.61
CA VAL A 760 -18.22 3.11 -27.12
C VAL A 760 -17.04 4.04 -27.40
N LEU A 761 -16.03 4.09 -26.53
CA LEU A 761 -14.84 4.91 -26.75
C LEU A 761 -13.97 4.37 -27.88
N SER A 762 -13.84 3.04 -27.99
CA SER A 762 -13.17 2.38 -29.11
C SER A 762 -13.86 2.75 -30.44
N LEU A 763 -15.19 2.64 -30.48
CA LEU A 763 -15.97 3.11 -31.62
C LEU A 763 -15.76 4.60 -31.88
N GLY A 764 -15.78 5.45 -30.86
CA GLY A 764 -15.53 6.90 -31.00
C GLY A 764 -14.17 7.25 -31.62
N LEU A 765 -13.13 6.46 -31.32
CA LEU A 765 -11.81 6.66 -31.93
C LEU A 765 -11.74 6.20 -33.40
N LEU A 766 -12.51 5.16 -33.77
CA LEU A 766 -12.51 4.59 -35.12
C LEU A 766 -13.53 5.23 -36.07
N LEU A 767 -14.66 5.67 -35.54
CA LEU A 767 -15.81 6.18 -36.27
C LEU A 767 -15.50 7.36 -37.19
N PRO A 768 -14.61 8.33 -36.86
CA PRO A 768 -14.25 9.41 -37.78
C PRO A 768 -13.60 8.88 -39.06
N ALA A 769 -12.74 7.86 -38.96
CA ALA A 769 -12.08 7.25 -40.11
C ALA A 769 -13.05 6.38 -40.93
N LEU A 770 -13.99 5.70 -40.26
CA LEU A 770 -15.07 4.94 -40.91
C LEU A 770 -16.02 5.85 -41.69
N LEU A 771 -16.50 6.94 -41.08
CA LEU A 771 -17.41 7.90 -41.71
C LEU A 771 -16.77 8.66 -42.88
N SER A 772 -15.45 8.88 -42.86
CA SER A 772 -14.74 9.56 -43.94
C SER A 772 -14.25 8.62 -45.05
N GLY A 773 -14.44 7.30 -44.93
CA GLY A 773 -13.91 6.30 -45.88
C GLY A 773 -12.38 6.23 -45.92
N GLN A 774 -11.67 6.81 -44.95
CA GLN A 774 -10.20 6.94 -44.96
C GLN A 774 -9.54 5.80 -44.19
N ILE A 775 -9.49 4.62 -44.79
CA ILE A 775 -8.93 3.39 -44.17
C ILE A 775 -7.51 3.61 -43.62
N ARG A 776 -6.69 4.46 -44.27
CA ARG A 776 -5.33 4.81 -43.81
C ARG A 776 -5.29 5.46 -42.42
N ARG A 777 -6.39 6.05 -41.94
CA ARG A 777 -6.52 6.63 -40.59
C ARG A 777 -6.97 5.63 -39.52
N LEU A 778 -7.38 4.40 -39.90
CA LEU A 778 -7.77 3.36 -38.95
C LEU A 778 -6.55 2.77 -38.23
N LEU A 779 -5.52 2.38 -38.99
CA LEU A 779 -4.30 1.76 -38.46
C LEU A 779 -3.67 2.54 -37.29
N PRO A 780 -3.48 3.87 -37.38
CA PRO A 780 -2.90 4.65 -36.29
C PRO A 780 -3.83 4.85 -35.08
N ALA A 781 -5.16 4.73 -35.26
CA ALA A 781 -6.15 4.86 -34.20
C ALA A 781 -6.37 3.55 -33.42
N LEU A 782 -6.06 2.39 -34.03
CA LEU A 782 -6.24 1.06 -33.44
C LEU A 782 -5.60 0.90 -32.05
N PRO A 783 -4.33 1.31 -31.81
CA PRO A 783 -3.73 1.14 -30.49
C PRO A 783 -4.49 1.88 -29.38
N GLY A 784 -4.99 3.09 -29.68
CA GLY A 784 -5.80 3.86 -28.75
C GLY A 784 -7.16 3.23 -28.49
N ALA A 785 -7.80 2.71 -29.55
CA ALA A 785 -9.09 2.03 -29.49
C ALA A 785 -9.00 0.72 -28.68
N LEU A 786 -8.01 -0.12 -28.97
CA LEU A 786 -7.73 -1.37 -28.24
C LEU A 786 -7.38 -1.08 -26.77
N PHE A 787 -6.60 -0.03 -26.51
CA PHE A 787 -6.29 0.37 -25.14
C PHE A 787 -7.54 0.75 -24.35
N CYS A 788 -8.48 1.50 -24.94
CA CYS A 788 -9.75 1.83 -24.29
C CYS A 788 -10.67 0.60 -24.07
N LEU A 789 -10.55 -0.43 -24.91
CA LEU A 789 -11.34 -1.66 -24.81
C LEU A 789 -10.81 -2.62 -23.73
N LEU A 790 -9.52 -2.54 -23.39
CA LEU A 790 -8.84 -3.48 -22.49
C LEU A 790 -9.50 -3.63 -21.10
N PRO A 791 -9.96 -2.55 -20.41
CA PRO A 791 -10.68 -2.70 -19.15
C PRO A 791 -12.00 -3.47 -19.28
N ALA A 792 -12.73 -3.27 -20.37
CA ALA A 792 -13.99 -3.95 -20.63
C ALA A 792 -13.76 -5.46 -20.82
N ILE A 793 -12.71 -5.83 -21.58
CA ILE A 793 -12.30 -7.22 -21.79
C ILE A 793 -11.88 -7.85 -20.47
N ALA A 794 -11.06 -7.16 -19.66
CA ALA A 794 -10.58 -7.68 -18.39
C ALA A 794 -11.75 -7.96 -17.41
N VAL A 795 -12.68 -7.03 -17.26
CA VAL A 795 -13.86 -7.20 -16.40
C VAL A 795 -14.78 -8.30 -16.93
N ALA A 796 -15.05 -8.34 -18.24
CA ALA A 796 -15.85 -9.39 -18.85
C ALA A 796 -15.23 -10.78 -18.68
N LEU A 797 -13.90 -10.90 -18.77
CA LEU A 797 -13.17 -12.14 -18.54
C LEU A 797 -13.27 -12.58 -17.07
N VAL A 798 -13.13 -11.64 -16.12
CA VAL A 798 -13.31 -11.94 -14.70
C VAL A 798 -14.72 -12.47 -14.41
N ILE A 799 -15.75 -11.82 -14.97
CA ILE A 799 -17.15 -12.28 -14.86
C ILE A 799 -17.28 -13.69 -15.46
N LYS A 800 -16.82 -13.89 -16.70
CA LYS A 800 -16.90 -15.19 -17.39
C LYS A 800 -16.20 -16.32 -16.65
N LEU A 801 -15.07 -16.04 -15.99
CA LEU A 801 -14.30 -17.09 -15.30
C LEU A 801 -14.81 -17.40 -13.89
N ASN A 802 -15.58 -16.50 -13.27
CA ASN A 802 -15.91 -16.60 -11.84
C ASN A 802 -17.41 -16.50 -11.53
N SER A 803 -18.27 -16.32 -12.53
CA SER A 803 -19.72 -16.21 -12.36
C SER A 803 -20.48 -17.36 -13.01
N SER A 804 -21.49 -17.84 -12.30
CA SER A 804 -22.50 -18.79 -12.77
C SER A 804 -23.75 -18.12 -13.36
N GLY A 805 -23.66 -16.83 -13.76
CA GLY A 805 -24.80 -16.08 -14.31
C GLY A 805 -25.29 -16.58 -15.68
N ASN A 806 -26.36 -15.96 -16.18
CA ASN A 806 -27.08 -16.41 -17.39
C ASN A 806 -26.23 -16.41 -18.67
N HIS A 807 -25.16 -15.61 -18.70
CA HIS A 807 -24.17 -15.59 -19.78
C HIS A 807 -23.46 -16.93 -20.01
N GLN A 808 -23.52 -17.87 -19.05
CA GLN A 808 -22.99 -19.24 -19.20
C GLN A 808 -23.98 -20.19 -19.89
N GLN A 809 -25.28 -19.86 -19.93
CA GLN A 809 -26.37 -20.72 -20.39
C GLN A 809 -27.14 -20.05 -21.55
N LEU A 810 -26.43 -19.70 -22.62
CA LEU A 810 -27.03 -18.99 -23.76
C LEU A 810 -27.70 -19.90 -24.79
N ALA A 811 -27.34 -21.19 -24.81
CA ALA A 811 -27.87 -22.13 -25.80
C ALA A 811 -29.38 -22.32 -25.59
N GLY A 812 -30.17 -22.18 -26.67
CA GLY A 812 -31.63 -22.32 -26.62
C GLY A 812 -32.41 -21.04 -26.28
N HIS A 813 -31.76 -19.98 -25.77
CA HIS A 813 -32.43 -18.77 -25.29
C HIS A 813 -32.25 -17.52 -26.16
N TRP A 814 -31.67 -17.65 -27.36
CA TRP A 814 -31.42 -16.50 -28.24
C TRP A 814 -32.70 -15.77 -28.65
N GLY A 815 -33.83 -16.47 -28.80
CA GLY A 815 -35.14 -15.87 -29.04
C GLY A 815 -35.55 -14.94 -27.90
N ASP A 816 -35.57 -15.45 -26.67
CA ASP A 816 -35.95 -14.70 -25.47
C ASP A 816 -35.00 -13.51 -25.21
N ILE A 817 -33.70 -13.70 -25.45
CA ILE A 817 -32.68 -12.64 -25.33
C ILE A 817 -32.96 -11.50 -26.32
N LEU A 818 -33.26 -11.85 -27.58
CA LEU A 818 -33.57 -10.87 -28.62
C LEU A 818 -34.91 -10.19 -28.35
N GLU A 819 -35.92 -10.92 -27.90
CA GLU A 819 -37.23 -10.36 -27.54
C GLU A 819 -37.10 -9.35 -26.39
N PHE A 820 -36.41 -9.73 -25.31
CA PHE A 820 -36.18 -8.85 -24.17
C PHE A 820 -35.39 -7.59 -24.58
N GLY A 821 -34.29 -7.79 -25.33
CA GLY A 821 -33.45 -6.69 -25.82
C GLY A 821 -34.20 -5.75 -26.76
N ALA A 822 -34.99 -6.29 -27.70
CA ALA A 822 -35.80 -5.51 -28.62
C ALA A 822 -36.92 -4.74 -27.88
N THR A 823 -37.57 -5.38 -26.90
CA THR A 823 -38.56 -4.74 -26.04
C THR A 823 -37.96 -3.56 -25.28
N TYR A 824 -36.81 -3.78 -24.62
CA TYR A 824 -36.07 -2.71 -23.95
C TYR A 824 -35.73 -1.57 -24.92
N PHE A 825 -35.17 -1.90 -26.09
CA PHE A 825 -34.69 -0.89 -27.03
C PHE A 825 -35.82 -0.12 -27.70
N LEU A 826 -36.92 -0.76 -28.11
CA LEU A 826 -37.96 -0.11 -28.91
C LEU A 826 -38.94 0.68 -28.04
N LEU A 827 -39.25 0.20 -26.84
CA LEU A 827 -40.33 0.76 -26.03
C LEU A 827 -39.83 1.74 -24.96
N ASN A 828 -38.57 1.65 -24.52
CA ASN A 828 -37.99 2.61 -23.58
C ASN A 828 -37.32 3.77 -24.33
N PRO A 829 -37.38 5.01 -23.83
CA PRO A 829 -38.14 5.44 -22.66
C PRO A 829 -39.60 5.82 -22.95
N GLY A 830 -40.08 5.62 -24.19
CA GLY A 830 -41.38 6.10 -24.67
C GLY A 830 -42.56 5.65 -23.81
N HIS A 831 -42.63 4.36 -23.48
CA HIS A 831 -43.70 3.78 -22.65
C HIS A 831 -43.77 4.40 -21.25
N ALA A 832 -42.61 4.63 -20.62
CA ALA A 832 -42.54 5.25 -19.30
C ALA A 832 -42.89 6.75 -19.34
N LEU A 833 -42.46 7.47 -20.38
CA LEU A 833 -42.74 8.90 -20.53
C LEU A 833 -44.22 9.21 -20.83
N THR A 834 -44.97 8.25 -21.36
CA THR A 834 -46.42 8.38 -21.59
C THR A 834 -47.28 7.94 -20.39
N GLY A 835 -46.66 7.72 -19.24
CA GLY A 835 -47.37 7.31 -18.02
C GLY A 835 -47.73 5.83 -17.97
N GLY A 836 -46.98 4.98 -18.67
CA GLY A 836 -47.27 3.54 -18.72
C GLY A 836 -48.49 3.25 -19.59
N SER A 837 -48.46 3.74 -20.84
CA SER A 837 -49.54 3.56 -21.81
C SER A 837 -50.00 2.09 -21.92
N SER A 838 -51.24 1.89 -22.36
CA SER A 838 -51.84 0.56 -22.53
C SER A 838 -50.89 -0.48 -23.14
N LEU A 839 -50.88 -1.69 -22.57
CA LEU A 839 -50.16 -2.85 -23.09
C LEU A 839 -50.79 -3.41 -24.38
N HIS A 840 -51.78 -2.71 -24.95
CA HIS A 840 -52.40 -3.07 -26.21
C HIS A 840 -51.36 -3.07 -27.35
N PRO A 841 -51.25 -4.15 -28.14
CA PRO A 841 -50.19 -4.29 -29.15
C PRO A 841 -50.08 -3.12 -30.13
N ALA A 842 -51.20 -2.53 -30.55
CA ALA A 842 -51.20 -1.37 -31.45
C ALA A 842 -50.48 -0.15 -30.84
N VAL A 843 -50.64 0.10 -29.54
CA VAL A 843 -49.98 1.21 -28.84
C VAL A 843 -48.48 0.96 -28.74
N LEU A 844 -48.08 -0.27 -28.44
CA LEU A 844 -46.67 -0.68 -28.38
C LEU A 844 -45.97 -0.57 -29.74
N LEU A 845 -46.64 -0.99 -30.82
CA LEU A 845 -46.14 -0.84 -32.19
C LEU A 845 -45.99 0.64 -32.59
N LEU A 846 -46.94 1.49 -32.21
CA LEU A 846 -46.84 2.94 -32.45
C LEU A 846 -45.68 3.57 -31.68
N LEU A 847 -45.44 3.18 -30.43
CA LEU A 847 -44.28 3.64 -29.66
C LEU A 847 -42.97 3.19 -30.27
N ALA A 848 -42.87 1.92 -30.68
CA ALA A 848 -41.69 1.38 -31.35
C ALA A 848 -41.40 2.11 -32.67
N ALA A 849 -42.42 2.25 -33.52
CA ALA A 849 -42.31 2.99 -34.78
C ALA A 849 -41.94 4.46 -34.53
N GLY A 850 -42.53 5.08 -33.50
CA GLY A 850 -42.22 6.44 -33.06
C GLY A 850 -40.76 6.62 -32.65
N LYS A 851 -40.21 5.70 -31.83
CA LYS A 851 -38.79 5.76 -31.45
C LYS A 851 -37.89 5.62 -32.68
N LEU A 852 -38.17 4.67 -33.58
CA LEU A 852 -37.39 4.48 -34.81
C LEU A 852 -37.44 5.73 -35.71
N ALA A 853 -38.61 6.35 -35.87
CA ALA A 853 -38.77 7.59 -36.62
C ALA A 853 -37.98 8.75 -36.00
N VAL A 854 -37.98 8.87 -34.66
CA VAL A 854 -37.18 9.87 -33.93
C VAL A 854 -35.69 9.65 -34.17
N LEU A 855 -35.21 8.41 -34.08
CA LEU A 855 -33.80 8.08 -34.30
C LEU A 855 -33.39 8.37 -35.75
N ALA A 856 -34.16 7.89 -36.73
CA ALA A 856 -33.87 8.08 -38.15
C ALA A 856 -33.91 9.56 -38.56
N GLY A 857 -34.94 10.30 -38.13
CA GLY A 857 -35.10 11.72 -38.43
C GLY A 857 -33.96 12.57 -37.87
N ALA A 858 -33.58 12.36 -36.61
CA ALA A 858 -32.48 13.09 -35.99
C ALA A 858 -31.12 12.75 -36.62
N LEU A 859 -30.87 11.48 -36.98
CA LEU A 859 -29.65 11.10 -37.72
C LEU A 859 -29.59 11.76 -39.11
N GLY A 860 -30.74 11.87 -39.80
CA GLY A 860 -30.83 12.56 -41.09
C GLY A 860 -30.45 14.05 -41.01
N LEU A 861 -30.81 14.71 -39.90
CA LEU A 861 -30.52 16.13 -39.63
C LEU A 861 -29.11 16.37 -39.09
N ALA A 862 -28.54 15.42 -38.35
CA ALA A 862 -27.27 15.61 -37.66
C ALA A 862 -26.08 15.68 -38.64
N ARG A 863 -25.11 16.53 -38.31
CA ARG A 863 -23.85 16.69 -39.05
C ARG A 863 -22.65 16.78 -38.10
N GLY A 864 -21.45 16.45 -38.59
CA GLY A 864 -20.19 16.63 -37.86
C GLY A 864 -20.15 15.99 -36.47
N ARG A 865 -19.90 16.79 -35.43
CA ARG A 865 -19.79 16.33 -34.03
C ARG A 865 -21.11 15.84 -33.46
N MET A 866 -22.24 16.44 -33.85
CA MET A 866 -23.57 16.00 -33.40
C MET A 866 -23.86 14.58 -33.88
N LEU A 867 -23.65 14.32 -35.17
CA LEU A 867 -23.85 12.98 -35.75
C LEU A 867 -23.00 11.93 -35.04
N HIS A 868 -21.73 12.26 -34.77
CA HIS A 868 -20.84 11.36 -34.07
C HIS A 868 -21.32 11.04 -32.66
N LEU A 869 -21.69 12.05 -31.86
CA LEU A 869 -22.21 11.82 -30.52
C LEU A 869 -23.49 10.97 -30.54
N LEU A 870 -24.43 11.26 -31.46
CA LEU A 870 -25.66 10.46 -31.61
C LEU A 870 -25.35 9.00 -31.94
N LEU A 871 -24.40 8.72 -32.82
CA LEU A 871 -24.00 7.34 -33.14
C LEU A 871 -23.38 6.61 -31.93
N LEU A 872 -22.61 7.31 -31.10
CA LEU A 872 -22.08 6.74 -29.85
C LEU A 872 -23.17 6.44 -28.83
N LEU A 873 -24.15 7.34 -28.69
CA LEU A 873 -25.30 7.14 -27.81
C LEU A 873 -26.21 6.00 -28.30
N LEU A 874 -26.41 5.88 -29.61
CA LEU A 874 -27.14 4.76 -30.22
C LEU A 874 -26.42 3.43 -29.98
N ALA A 875 -25.10 3.38 -30.19
CA ALA A 875 -24.30 2.20 -29.90
C ALA A 875 -24.34 1.83 -28.41
N TYR A 876 -24.36 2.83 -27.52
CA TYR A 876 -24.53 2.60 -26.09
C TYR A 876 -25.91 2.01 -25.75
N ASP A 877 -27.01 2.50 -26.31
CA ASP A 877 -28.36 1.98 -26.03
C ASP A 877 -28.55 0.56 -26.59
N LEU A 878 -28.07 0.30 -27.82
CA LEU A 878 -28.07 -1.04 -28.42
C LEU A 878 -27.21 -2.02 -27.62
N GLY A 879 -26.04 -1.57 -27.14
CA GLY A 879 -25.19 -2.38 -26.25
C GLY A 879 -25.89 -2.71 -24.93
N ASN A 880 -26.64 -1.77 -24.36
CA ASN A 880 -27.46 -2.02 -23.16
C ASN A 880 -28.57 -3.02 -23.47
N ALA A 881 -29.25 -2.91 -24.61
CA ALA A 881 -30.29 -3.85 -25.04
C ALA A 881 -29.77 -5.29 -25.10
N VAL A 882 -28.58 -5.50 -25.69
CA VAL A 882 -27.92 -6.80 -25.76
C VAL A 882 -27.56 -7.32 -24.37
N LEU A 883 -26.88 -6.52 -23.54
CA LEU A 883 -26.43 -6.98 -22.22
C LEU A 883 -27.59 -7.25 -21.26
N VAL A 884 -28.65 -6.46 -21.33
CA VAL A 884 -29.85 -6.70 -20.51
C VAL A 884 -30.60 -7.93 -21.00
N GLY A 885 -30.74 -8.13 -22.32
CA GLY A 885 -31.32 -9.37 -22.87
C GLY A 885 -30.57 -10.61 -22.38
N ILE A 886 -29.24 -10.62 -22.47
CA ILE A 886 -28.38 -11.70 -21.95
C ILE A 886 -28.64 -11.94 -20.46
N GLY A 887 -28.62 -10.90 -19.64
CA GLY A 887 -28.73 -11.04 -18.18
C GLY A 887 -30.14 -11.35 -17.67
N ARG A 888 -31.20 -10.99 -18.41
CA ARG A 888 -32.55 -10.86 -17.84
C ARG A 888 -33.70 -11.45 -18.68
N HIS A 889 -33.42 -12.16 -19.78
CA HIS A 889 -34.45 -12.79 -20.61
C HIS A 889 -35.49 -13.62 -19.81
N HIS A 890 -35.06 -14.33 -18.76
CA HIS A 890 -35.93 -15.14 -17.89
C HIS A 890 -36.96 -14.34 -17.05
N THR A 891 -36.87 -13.01 -16.98
CA THR A 891 -37.75 -12.18 -16.13
C THR A 891 -39.05 -11.74 -16.81
N GLY A 892 -39.21 -12.03 -18.11
CA GLY A 892 -40.43 -11.77 -18.88
C GLY A 892 -40.57 -10.34 -19.40
N PHE A 893 -41.59 -10.15 -20.25
CA PHE A 893 -41.82 -8.92 -21.04
C PHE A 893 -41.93 -7.64 -20.19
N LEU A 894 -42.75 -7.64 -19.13
CA LEU A 894 -42.99 -6.44 -18.33
C LEU A 894 -41.74 -5.96 -17.59
N ALA A 895 -40.82 -6.86 -17.26
CA ALA A 895 -39.57 -6.49 -16.61
C ALA A 895 -38.69 -5.61 -17.52
N ALA A 896 -38.75 -5.78 -18.85
CA ALA A 896 -38.00 -4.96 -19.80
C ALA A 896 -38.43 -3.49 -19.80
N LEU A 897 -39.65 -3.19 -19.33
CA LEU A 897 -40.23 -1.85 -19.22
C LEU A 897 -40.04 -1.21 -17.83
N SER A 898 -39.38 -1.92 -16.90
CA SER A 898 -39.17 -1.48 -15.52
C SER A 898 -38.44 -0.12 -15.45
N SER A 899 -38.78 0.68 -14.45
CA SER A 899 -38.17 1.99 -14.18
C SER A 899 -36.64 1.92 -14.06
N ARG A 900 -36.07 0.81 -13.55
CA ARG A 900 -34.60 0.62 -13.42
C ARG A 900 -33.83 0.64 -14.75
N TYR A 901 -34.52 0.52 -15.88
CA TYR A 901 -33.93 0.47 -17.21
C TYR A 901 -34.05 1.80 -17.98
N GLN A 902 -34.83 2.75 -17.46
CA GLN A 902 -35.13 4.01 -18.16
C GLN A 902 -33.93 4.96 -18.20
N TYR A 903 -33.07 4.94 -17.18
CA TYR A 903 -31.99 5.92 -17.02
C TYR A 903 -31.02 5.97 -18.20
N SER A 904 -30.52 4.81 -18.63
CA SER A 904 -29.61 4.70 -19.78
C SER A 904 -30.32 5.01 -21.09
N SER A 905 -31.57 4.57 -21.26
CA SER A 905 -32.33 4.78 -22.49
C SER A 905 -32.76 6.24 -22.67
N LEU A 906 -33.11 6.95 -21.58
CA LEU A 906 -33.35 8.40 -21.58
C LEU A 906 -32.10 9.16 -22.00
N LEU A 907 -30.95 8.86 -21.39
CA LEU A 907 -29.68 9.49 -21.73
C LEU A 907 -29.33 9.32 -23.21
N ALA A 908 -29.60 8.15 -23.78
CA ALA A 908 -29.30 7.86 -25.17
C ALA A 908 -30.32 8.43 -26.16
N THR A 909 -31.61 8.41 -25.82
CA THR A 909 -32.71 8.74 -26.76
C THR A 909 -33.08 10.22 -26.75
N LEU A 910 -33.06 10.89 -25.59
CA LEU A 910 -33.51 12.29 -25.47
C LEU A 910 -32.75 13.30 -26.36
N PRO A 911 -31.44 13.16 -26.63
CA PRO A 911 -30.75 14.05 -27.57
C PRO A 911 -31.30 13.99 -29.00
N PHE A 912 -31.80 12.82 -29.45
CA PHE A 912 -32.43 12.68 -30.77
C PHE A 912 -33.75 13.46 -30.83
N ALA A 913 -34.61 13.26 -29.83
CA ALA A 913 -35.88 13.98 -29.72
C ALA A 913 -35.69 15.50 -29.59
N GLY A 914 -34.71 15.94 -28.79
CA GLY A 914 -34.37 17.35 -28.64
C GLY A 914 -33.92 17.99 -29.95
N LEU A 915 -33.14 17.28 -30.77
CA LEU A 915 -32.70 17.78 -32.09
C LEU A 915 -33.88 17.96 -33.06
N LEU A 916 -34.79 16.99 -33.12
CA LEU A 916 -36.00 17.08 -33.96
C LEU A 916 -36.92 18.22 -33.53
N LEU A 917 -37.13 18.38 -32.23
CA LEU A 917 -37.90 19.49 -31.69
C LEU A 917 -37.29 20.84 -32.06
N ALA A 918 -35.97 20.98 -31.92
CA ALA A 918 -35.26 22.20 -32.29
C ALA A 918 -35.38 22.49 -33.80
N ALA A 919 -35.32 21.45 -34.64
CA ALA A 919 -35.50 21.58 -36.08
C ALA A 919 -36.94 22.00 -36.46
N GLY A 920 -37.96 21.45 -35.79
CA GLY A 920 -39.35 21.85 -35.98
C GLY A 920 -39.60 23.30 -35.59
N LEU A 921 -39.10 23.73 -34.43
CA LEU A 921 -39.19 25.12 -33.97
C LEU A 921 -38.43 26.10 -34.87
N ALA A 922 -37.37 25.65 -35.53
CA ALA A 922 -36.61 26.47 -36.47
C ALA A 922 -37.40 26.83 -37.74
N GLN A 923 -38.47 26.08 -38.07
CA GLN A 923 -39.34 26.37 -39.22
C GLN A 923 -40.32 27.53 -38.99
N LEU A 924 -40.53 27.95 -37.73
CA LEU A 924 -41.48 29.02 -37.40
C LEU A 924 -40.91 30.41 -37.71
N PRO A 925 -41.67 31.37 -38.23
CA PRO A 925 -41.18 32.73 -38.47
C PRO A 925 -41.03 33.54 -37.15
N GLY A 926 -39.98 34.35 -37.03
CA GLY A 926 -39.80 35.33 -35.95
C GLY A 926 -39.08 34.85 -34.68
N LEU A 927 -38.00 35.53 -34.29
CA LEU A 927 -37.15 35.16 -33.14
C LEU A 927 -37.89 35.19 -31.79
N ARG A 928 -38.72 36.22 -31.55
CA ARG A 928 -39.49 36.37 -30.30
C ARG A 928 -40.55 35.28 -30.14
N LEU A 929 -41.21 34.90 -31.24
CA LEU A 929 -42.20 33.82 -31.25
C LEU A 929 -41.53 32.47 -30.92
N ARG A 930 -40.38 32.18 -31.54
CA ARG A 930 -39.59 30.97 -31.25
C ARG A 930 -39.17 30.90 -29.78
N GLN A 931 -38.65 32.00 -29.23
CA GLN A 931 -38.21 32.06 -27.82
C GLN A 931 -39.39 31.94 -26.84
N GLY A 932 -40.52 32.60 -27.13
CA GLY A 932 -41.74 32.52 -26.31
C GLY A 932 -42.34 31.11 -26.30
N LEU A 933 -42.51 30.49 -27.48
CA LEU A 933 -43.00 29.11 -27.58
C LEU A 933 -42.05 28.11 -26.92
N ALA A 934 -40.73 28.29 -27.09
CA ALA A 934 -39.75 27.45 -26.42
C ALA A 934 -39.85 27.56 -24.88
N ALA A 935 -40.03 28.77 -24.34
CA ALA A 935 -40.19 28.97 -22.91
C ALA A 935 -41.48 28.30 -22.37
N VAL A 936 -42.60 28.47 -23.06
CA VAL A 936 -43.87 27.81 -22.72
C VAL A 936 -43.72 26.29 -22.75
N LEU A 937 -43.07 25.76 -23.79
CA LEU A 937 -42.83 24.33 -23.94
C LEU A 937 -41.96 23.79 -22.79
N LEU A 938 -40.90 24.50 -22.41
CA LEU A 938 -40.04 24.10 -21.28
C LEU A 938 -40.83 24.11 -19.96
N LEU A 939 -41.69 25.11 -19.72
CA LEU A 939 -42.56 25.14 -18.54
C LEU A 939 -43.54 23.97 -18.52
N LEU A 940 -44.15 23.65 -19.68
CA LEU A 940 -45.05 22.50 -19.81
C LEU A 940 -44.33 21.19 -19.56
N ILE A 941 -43.13 20.99 -20.12
CA ILE A 941 -42.31 19.80 -19.89
C ILE A 941 -41.99 19.65 -18.40
N ALA A 942 -41.50 20.72 -17.74
CA ALA A 942 -41.23 20.70 -16.30
C ALA A 942 -42.49 20.36 -15.50
N GLY A 943 -43.63 21.00 -15.81
CA GLY A 943 -44.90 20.75 -15.13
C GLY A 943 -45.39 19.31 -15.30
N LEU A 944 -45.30 18.75 -16.50
CA LEU A 944 -45.68 17.35 -16.79
C LEU A 944 -44.78 16.36 -16.07
N CYS A 945 -43.45 16.58 -16.09
CA CYS A 945 -42.51 15.72 -15.37
C CYS A 945 -42.78 15.75 -13.85
N LEU A 946 -42.99 16.93 -13.27
CA LEU A 946 -43.24 17.08 -11.83
C LEU A 946 -44.62 16.53 -11.41
N ARG A 947 -45.65 16.65 -12.26
CA ARG A 947 -47.00 16.15 -11.97
C ARG A 947 -47.07 14.63 -11.78
N GLY A 948 -46.19 13.86 -12.41
CA GLY A 948 -46.21 12.39 -12.35
C GLY A 948 -45.57 11.78 -11.09
N TRP A 949 -44.90 12.58 -10.24
CA TRP A 949 -44.20 12.05 -9.06
C TRP A 949 -45.10 11.54 -7.93
N PRO A 950 -46.19 12.23 -7.53
CA PRO A 950 -47.02 11.76 -6.43
C PRO A 950 -47.57 10.34 -6.64
N SER A 951 -48.06 10.03 -7.84
CA SER A 951 -48.56 8.69 -8.17
C SER A 951 -47.43 7.65 -8.19
N ALA A 952 -46.29 7.97 -8.80
CA ALA A 952 -45.17 7.05 -8.88
C ALA A 952 -44.55 6.76 -7.50
N LEU A 953 -44.48 7.75 -6.62
CA LEU A 953 -43.97 7.58 -5.25
C LEU A 953 -44.91 6.80 -4.36
N ALA A 954 -46.23 7.04 -4.45
CA ALA A 954 -47.22 6.30 -3.67
C ALA A 954 -47.11 4.77 -3.90
N ASP A 955 -46.94 4.36 -5.16
CA ASP A 955 -46.74 2.95 -5.52
C ASP A 955 -45.38 2.41 -5.04
N PHE A 956 -44.35 3.26 -4.98
CA PHE A 956 -42.98 2.84 -4.70
C PHE A 956 -42.64 2.77 -3.21
N THR A 957 -43.09 3.73 -2.39
CA THR A 957 -42.76 3.79 -0.95
C THR A 957 -43.59 2.85 -0.09
N GLY A 958 -44.79 2.45 -0.56
CA GLY A 958 -45.68 1.55 0.17
C GLY A 958 -45.04 0.22 0.58
N TRP A 959 -44.35 -0.45 -0.35
CA TRP A 959 -43.69 -1.74 -0.09
C TRP A 959 -42.17 -1.62 0.14
N ARG A 960 -41.47 -0.67 -0.50
CA ARG A 960 -40.01 -0.49 -0.34
C ARG A 960 -39.65 0.29 0.91
N GLY A 961 -39.79 -0.37 2.06
CA GLY A 961 -39.22 0.07 3.32
C GLY A 961 -40.18 -0.04 4.49
N THR A 962 -41.48 0.11 4.26
CA THR A 962 -42.49 0.05 5.31
C THR A 962 -42.65 -1.37 5.88
N GLU A 963 -42.85 -2.38 5.02
CA GLU A 963 -42.98 -3.78 5.45
C GLU A 963 -41.74 -4.29 6.17
N LEU A 964 -40.54 -3.97 5.64
CA LEU A 964 -39.30 -4.44 6.25
C LEU A 964 -38.99 -3.72 7.57
N ARG A 965 -39.27 -2.41 7.68
CA ARG A 965 -39.15 -1.69 8.95
C ARG A 965 -40.09 -2.27 10.00
N GLN A 966 -41.34 -2.59 9.63
CA GLN A 966 -42.29 -3.25 10.52
C GLN A 966 -41.78 -4.63 10.97
N LEU A 967 -41.25 -5.42 10.04
CA LEU A 967 -40.72 -6.75 10.31
C LEU A 967 -39.45 -6.73 11.18
N ILE A 968 -38.60 -5.72 11.01
CA ILE A 968 -37.41 -5.51 11.85
C ILE A 968 -37.82 -5.02 13.26
N ALA A 969 -38.87 -4.19 13.36
CA ALA A 969 -39.40 -3.69 14.63
C ALA A 969 -40.21 -4.73 15.41
N ALA A 970 -40.66 -5.81 14.76
CA ALA A 970 -41.40 -6.89 15.40
C ALA A 970 -40.54 -7.68 16.41
N PRO A 971 -41.14 -8.30 17.44
CA PRO A 971 -40.45 -9.17 18.39
C PRO A 971 -39.63 -10.28 17.71
N ALA A 972 -38.62 -10.79 18.40
CA ALA A 972 -37.78 -11.87 17.89
C ALA A 972 -38.63 -13.12 17.61
N THR A 973 -38.36 -13.81 16.49
CA THR A 973 -38.99 -15.09 16.14
C THR A 973 -38.01 -16.24 16.28
N SER A 974 -38.47 -17.36 16.83
CA SER A 974 -37.71 -18.62 16.91
C SER A 974 -38.01 -19.59 15.77
N ASP A 975 -38.90 -19.22 14.83
CA ASP A 975 -39.24 -20.05 13.68
C ASP A 975 -38.09 -20.06 12.65
N PRO A 976 -37.41 -21.19 12.44
CA PRO A 976 -36.29 -21.30 11.49
C PRO A 976 -36.73 -21.22 10.02
N ALA A 977 -38.04 -21.27 9.73
CA ALA A 977 -38.61 -21.08 8.40
C ALA A 977 -38.96 -19.61 8.11
N ALA A 978 -38.94 -18.73 9.12
CA ALA A 978 -39.29 -17.33 8.95
C ALA A 978 -38.23 -16.59 8.11
N ARG A 979 -38.60 -16.26 6.86
CA ARG A 979 -37.77 -15.49 5.93
C ARG A 979 -38.30 -14.07 5.78
N VAL A 980 -37.43 -13.17 5.35
CA VAL A 980 -37.85 -11.83 4.94
C VAL A 980 -38.67 -11.96 3.64
N PRO A 981 -39.90 -11.41 3.56
CA PRO A 981 -40.69 -11.41 2.33
C PRO A 981 -39.90 -10.86 1.14
N ALA A 982 -40.02 -11.50 -0.02
CA ALA A 982 -39.25 -11.20 -1.24
C ALA A 982 -37.71 -11.33 -1.13
N LEU A 983 -37.20 -11.90 -0.03
CA LEU A 983 -35.78 -12.19 0.24
C LEU A 983 -35.65 -13.63 0.76
N GLU A 984 -35.95 -14.62 -0.09
CA GLU A 984 -36.02 -16.04 0.27
C GLU A 984 -34.73 -16.60 0.90
N PHE A 985 -33.57 -16.00 0.58
CA PHE A 985 -32.28 -16.39 1.15
C PHE A 985 -32.02 -15.83 2.56
N MET A 986 -32.80 -14.85 3.05
CA MET A 986 -32.50 -14.13 4.28
C MET A 986 -33.49 -14.44 5.41
N HIS A 987 -32.96 -14.96 6.52
CA HIS A 987 -33.71 -15.15 7.76
C HIS A 987 -34.02 -13.80 8.44
N ILE A 988 -35.21 -13.66 9.03
CA ILE A 988 -35.65 -12.42 9.70
C ILE A 988 -34.66 -11.95 10.77
N GLU A 989 -34.24 -12.87 11.66
CA GLU A 989 -33.27 -12.55 12.71
C GLU A 989 -31.88 -12.17 12.17
N ARG A 990 -31.50 -12.68 10.99
CA ARG A 990 -30.26 -12.25 10.32
C ARG A 990 -30.39 -10.81 9.83
N ALA A 991 -31.52 -10.43 9.25
CA ALA A 991 -31.79 -9.04 8.85
C ALA A 991 -31.77 -8.08 10.05
N LYS A 992 -32.39 -8.46 11.18
CA LYS A 992 -32.32 -7.69 12.44
C LYS A 992 -30.88 -7.57 12.97
N ALA A 993 -30.09 -8.63 12.88
CA ALA A 993 -28.69 -8.59 13.28
C ALA A 993 -27.86 -7.63 12.41
N LEU A 994 -28.09 -7.63 11.09
CA LEU A 994 -27.46 -6.68 10.16
C LEU A 994 -27.91 -5.24 10.45
N GLN A 995 -29.18 -5.02 10.73
CA GLN A 995 -29.69 -3.70 11.14
C GLN A 995 -28.95 -3.16 12.36
N ARG A 996 -28.75 -3.97 13.40
CA ARG A 996 -28.00 -3.58 14.59
C ARG A 996 -26.52 -3.38 14.31
N ALA A 997 -25.91 -4.26 13.52
CA ALA A 997 -24.47 -4.23 13.23
C ALA A 997 -24.06 -2.99 12.43
N TYR A 998 -24.91 -2.55 11.51
CA TYR A 998 -24.64 -1.41 10.63
C TYR A 998 -25.42 -0.14 11.01
N HIS A 999 -26.20 -0.17 12.10
CA HIS A 999 -27.08 0.93 12.52
C HIS A 999 -28.05 1.39 11.42
N LEU A 1000 -28.67 0.45 10.69
CA LEU A 1000 -29.52 0.79 9.54
C LEU A 1000 -30.77 1.56 9.98
N HIS A 1001 -30.97 2.76 9.43
CA HIS A 1001 -32.08 3.67 9.74
C HIS A 1001 -32.52 4.52 8.53
#